data_AF-A0A1J5BBE6-F1
#
_entry.id   AF-A0A1J5BBE6-F1
#
_cell.length_a   1.000
_cell.length_b   1.000
_cell.length_c   1.000
_cell.angle_alpha   90.00
_cell.angle_beta   90.00
_cell.angle_gamma   90.00
#
_symmetry.space_group_name_H-M   'P 1'
#
loop_
_entity.id
_entity.type
_entity.pdbx_description
1 polymer ?
#
loop_
_entity_poly.entity_id
_entity_poly.type
_entity_poly.pdbx_seq_one_letter_code
_entity_poly.pdbx_strand_id
1 'polypeptide(L)'
;MLKRVIHFIIILLLLLPFVLKSQTISNLRYAKHFVSGDTLVIDSLSIIPQSFVLLDSLGQPIDSNYFKFDDAKSLLIFNNSHYKNTTITIKYRVFPYNFSKIYYHKDINKVKKRDTLSNANYFISFQEAPTDVWGFGGLSKSGSISRGVSFGNNQDLFVNSSLNLQLSGKISNEIELLAVITDQNIPIQPEGNTQQIQEFDKVFIQLSDKKTKLIAGDFEIQRPKSYFMSFNKKSQGVMLSSSFNTSKNIKYTNENNIVASVALSKGKFARNQINGIEGNQGPYQLIGNENEMYIVVIAGTEKIYIDGVLLVRGQENDYTIDYNLAQINFTPKKQINKDNRLVVEFEYSDINYTRTLFFVGNEWINKNYTLRFNYFSEQDLKNQPIQQDLSTKEKKLLTSIGDSLQDALSYHIDSILFNTNEVLYKKIDSLGFDSVFVYCNNADSAHYRLSFSNVGQGNGNYIQINTIANGRVFKWIQPISNQPQGNYEPVVLLITPKKKQMITLAADYLLSKKTKLSIETAFSNNNINLFSTKDKNDDNGFAIKMNIINKQNLWKTNKNNWNFISEISSEIVDKQFSPIERYRDVEFDRDWNLTTLKIKENEYVSGLKLTIINKNNEFISYQFVNYLKGKSFKAYKNAFCFNLNSRNYFYFFDGNLLKTNYTKTTSEYFKQKSSIIKKFEHFSIGIKEEQEKNKIKNTYNDALSANSFSFLQGEIFIANPDSASNKFNLFYKRRYDWLPNDSSFKLSTLAENYGFSTDIFSNTNNALTLNSSYRKVLIYDTLLSKDEASKFLVGRLEYFSNIWKGLLKTTIFYEIGSGLELKKEFSYLEVASGQGVYSWSDYNDNGIKELNEFEIAIFQDQANYIKVFIPTNQSIKTFTNQYNQTFALNPSAILKNNNSFNKFIGRLYYSAIYNIDRKVIDNNPQIAYNPFSTHIYDSVLVSINSTFKNTLFFNKTNAVYGIDFNYQQSNNKILLINGFDTRLYLLKGIKVRWNINKVLSLFILYNTGNKKNTSEYMKTRDYNVSFFEIEPTISLQTNSRFRVSVFFKYTDKQNTVSVLKEKTALNKIGTEIKYNILSKSSLVGRFGFTKVAYNAQENTSLAFEMLEGLKTGENYLWNISYQRNISDNLQLNVNYEGRKSNAIKTIHVGTVQLRAYFN
;
A
#
# COMPACT_ATOMS: atom_id res chain seq x y z
N MET A 1 45.10 -19.75 26.89
CA MET A 1 45.80 -18.44 26.95
C MET A 1 46.62 -18.29 28.24
N LEU A 2 46.14 -18.72 29.41
CA LEU A 2 46.84 -18.63 30.70
C LEU A 2 48.21 -19.35 30.75
N LYS A 3 48.35 -20.52 30.09
CA LYS A 3 49.63 -21.28 30.03
C LYS A 3 50.76 -20.59 29.24
N ARG A 4 50.46 -19.71 28.27
CA ARG A 4 51.47 -18.95 27.51
C ARG A 4 51.97 -17.72 28.26
N VAL A 5 51.14 -17.14 29.14
CA VAL A 5 51.51 -15.97 29.95
C VAL A 5 52.44 -16.39 31.09
N ILE A 6 52.21 -17.56 31.70
CA ILE A 6 53.05 -18.08 32.78
C ILE A 6 54.45 -18.46 32.27
N HIS A 7 54.57 -19.01 31.05
CA HIS A 7 55.89 -19.27 30.44
C HIS A 7 56.68 -18.00 30.13
N PHE A 8 55.99 -16.92 29.74
CA PHE A 8 56.66 -15.65 29.46
C PHE A 8 57.12 -14.94 30.75
N ILE A 9 56.36 -15.07 31.85
CA ILE A 9 56.73 -14.50 33.15
C ILE A 9 57.88 -15.28 33.79
N ILE A 10 57.95 -16.61 33.62
CA ILE A 10 59.07 -17.43 34.12
C ILE A 10 60.36 -17.18 33.31
N ILE A 11 60.26 -16.96 32.00
CA ILE A 11 61.41 -16.56 31.17
C ILE A 11 61.91 -15.15 31.51
N LEU A 12 61.01 -14.24 31.90
CA LEU A 12 61.39 -12.88 32.29
C LEU A 12 62.02 -12.82 33.70
N LEU A 13 61.62 -13.71 34.61
CA LEU A 13 62.18 -13.79 35.97
C LEU A 13 63.52 -14.55 36.04
N LEU A 14 63.86 -15.38 35.04
CA LEU A 14 65.13 -16.10 34.95
C LEU A 14 66.27 -15.31 34.27
N LEU A 15 66.01 -14.09 33.78
CA LEU A 15 67.01 -13.25 33.10
C LEU A 15 67.57 -12.09 33.96
N LEU A 16 67.39 -12.14 35.29
CA LEU A 16 68.13 -11.31 36.24
C LEU A 16 68.93 -12.25 37.13
N PRO A 17 70.29 -12.23 37.09
CA PRO A 17 70.98 -11.12 37.75
C PRO A 17 72.39 -10.72 37.19
N PHE A 18 72.84 -9.55 37.70
CA PHE A 18 74.21 -8.99 37.76
C PHE A 18 75.03 -8.80 36.48
N VAL A 19 75.14 -7.53 36.05
CA VAL A 19 76.44 -6.84 36.05
C VAL A 19 76.24 -5.40 36.54
N LEU A 20 76.71 -5.14 37.76
CA LEU A 20 77.10 -3.80 38.20
C LEU A 20 78.32 -3.37 37.37
N LYS A 21 78.21 -2.22 36.69
CA LYS A 21 79.35 -1.31 36.57
C LYS A 21 78.97 0.00 37.23
N SER A 22 79.50 0.19 38.43
CA SER A 22 79.75 1.51 38.96
C SER A 22 80.65 2.26 37.98
N GLN A 23 80.13 3.33 37.39
CA GLN A 23 80.93 4.48 37.04
C GLN A 23 80.29 5.66 37.75
N THR A 24 81.03 6.25 38.67
CA THR A 24 80.78 7.56 39.26
C THR A 24 80.73 8.60 38.15
N ILE A 25 79.54 8.83 37.57
CA ILE A 25 79.32 9.92 36.64
C ILE A 25 79.12 11.17 37.48
N SER A 26 80.22 11.87 37.77
CA SER A 26 80.14 13.24 38.26
C SER A 26 79.22 14.03 37.33
N ASN A 27 78.21 14.69 37.89
CA ASN A 27 77.32 15.53 37.09
C ASN A 27 77.98 16.86 36.71
N LEU A 28 79.21 17.14 37.17
CA LEU A 28 80.03 18.29 36.77
C LEU A 28 80.77 17.99 35.47
N ARG A 29 80.55 18.83 34.46
CA ARG A 29 81.14 18.75 33.13
C ARG A 29 81.98 19.98 32.84
N TYR A 30 83.04 19.76 32.07
CA TYR A 30 83.90 20.79 31.50
C TYR A 30 83.98 20.55 30.01
N ALA A 31 83.63 21.55 29.21
CA ALA A 31 83.64 21.44 27.75
C ALA A 31 84.29 22.69 27.14
N LYS A 32 85.20 22.48 26.19
CA LYS A 32 85.73 23.55 25.34
C LYS A 32 84.93 23.58 24.05
N HIS A 33 84.36 24.73 23.73
CA HIS A 33 83.60 24.92 22.49
C HIS A 33 84.26 26.01 21.64
N PHE A 34 84.32 25.75 20.34
CA PHE A 34 84.67 26.78 19.36
C PHE A 34 83.39 27.49 18.92
N VAL A 35 83.36 28.81 19.04
CA VAL A 35 82.15 29.60 18.78
C VAL A 35 82.03 29.92 17.29
N SER A 36 81.39 29.04 16.52
CA SER A 36 81.18 29.22 15.08
C SER A 36 79.95 30.08 14.72
N GLY A 37 79.01 30.25 15.67
CA GLY A 37 77.74 30.96 15.48
C GLY A 37 77.30 31.72 16.73
N ASP A 38 76.12 32.32 16.66
CA ASP A 38 75.48 33.08 17.74
C ASP A 38 74.87 32.17 18.83
N THR A 39 74.35 31.00 18.45
CA THR A 39 73.73 30.04 19.38
C THR A 39 74.48 28.70 19.40
N LEU A 40 74.79 28.21 20.59
CA LEU A 40 75.47 26.94 20.85
C LEU A 40 74.65 26.04 21.77
N VAL A 41 74.47 24.78 21.37
CA VAL A 41 73.98 23.72 22.25
C VAL A 41 75.17 23.15 23.02
N ILE A 42 75.14 23.28 24.33
CA ILE A 42 76.26 22.91 25.19
C ILE A 42 76.12 21.45 25.67
N ASP A 43 74.90 20.99 25.89
CA ASP A 43 74.67 19.61 26.33
C ASP A 43 73.34 19.04 25.81
N SER A 44 73.28 17.71 25.76
CA SER A 44 72.08 16.94 25.45
C SER A 44 71.09 16.85 26.62
N LEU A 45 71.58 17.08 27.85
CA LEU A 45 70.80 17.08 29.10
C LEU A 45 70.62 18.51 29.62
N SER A 46 69.55 18.77 30.38
CA SER A 46 69.31 20.09 30.98
C SER A 46 70.35 20.39 32.05
N ILE A 47 70.78 21.63 32.12
CA ILE A 47 71.82 22.12 33.05
C ILE A 47 71.17 22.56 34.36
N ILE A 48 71.86 22.35 35.49
CA ILE A 48 71.41 22.79 36.81
C ILE A 48 71.57 24.32 36.87
N PRO A 49 70.48 25.08 37.12
CA PRO A 49 70.55 26.53 37.22
C PRO A 49 71.64 26.98 38.21
N GLN A 50 72.32 28.09 37.89
CA GLN A 50 73.41 28.69 38.68
C GLN A 50 74.70 27.85 38.77
N SER A 51 74.78 26.67 38.13
CA SER A 51 76.03 25.89 38.07
C SER A 51 76.93 26.26 36.88
N PHE A 52 76.41 27.03 35.94
CA PHE A 52 77.06 27.41 34.68
C PHE A 52 78.06 28.54 34.88
N VAL A 53 79.30 28.34 34.42
CA VAL A 53 80.37 29.33 34.36
C VAL A 53 81.00 29.29 32.99
N LEU A 54 81.09 30.44 32.34
CA LEU A 54 81.73 30.62 31.04
C LEU A 54 83.07 31.31 31.21
N LEU A 55 84.13 30.70 30.67
CA LEU A 55 85.50 31.21 30.73
C LEU A 55 86.03 31.47 29.31
N ASP A 56 86.85 32.50 29.15
CA ASP A 56 87.54 32.80 27.89
C ASP A 56 88.75 31.87 27.65
N SER A 57 89.52 32.13 26.58
CA SER A 57 90.71 31.33 26.24
C SER A 57 91.87 31.47 27.24
N LEU A 58 91.85 32.51 28.08
CA LEU A 58 92.83 32.79 29.13
C LEU A 58 92.38 32.25 30.51
N GLY A 59 91.17 31.69 30.60
CA GLY A 59 90.61 31.09 31.81
C GLY A 59 89.90 32.07 32.75
N GLN A 60 89.62 33.30 32.30
CA GLN A 60 88.89 34.32 33.06
C GLN A 60 87.37 34.23 32.80
N PRO A 61 86.51 34.49 33.80
CA PRO A 61 85.06 34.44 33.63
C PRO A 61 84.54 35.56 32.73
N ILE A 62 83.71 35.19 31.76
CA ILE A 62 83.05 36.11 30.83
C ILE A 62 81.83 36.71 31.52
N ASP A 63 81.66 38.04 31.41
CA ASP A 63 80.51 38.75 31.98
C ASP A 63 79.18 38.30 31.33
N SER A 64 78.19 38.03 32.18
CA SER A 64 76.81 37.67 31.84
C SER A 64 76.08 38.65 30.90
N ASN A 65 76.56 39.90 30.75
CA ASN A 65 75.98 40.83 29.76
C ASN A 65 76.22 40.39 28.30
N TYR A 66 77.27 39.62 28.04
CA TYR A 66 77.66 39.22 26.69
C TYR A 66 76.94 37.96 26.18
N PHE A 67 76.24 37.24 27.04
CA PHE A 67 75.53 36.01 26.65
C PHE A 67 74.24 35.82 27.44
N LYS A 68 73.32 35.05 26.86
CA LYS A 68 72.13 34.55 27.52
C LYS A 68 72.17 33.04 27.54
N PHE A 69 71.84 32.43 28.67
CA PHE A 69 71.87 30.98 28.84
C PHE A 69 70.48 30.45 29.22
N ASP A 70 70.03 29.39 28.55
CA ASP A 70 68.78 28.67 28.82
C ASP A 70 69.12 27.30 29.44
N ASP A 71 69.00 27.19 30.76
CA ASP A 71 69.35 26.00 31.53
C ASP A 71 68.52 24.75 31.12
N ALA A 72 67.25 24.96 30.72
CA ALA A 72 66.35 23.85 30.42
C ALA A 72 66.65 23.21 29.06
N LYS A 73 67.06 24.02 28.08
CA LYS A 73 67.45 23.56 26.73
C LYS A 73 68.96 23.37 26.56
N SER A 74 69.76 23.80 27.54
CA SER A 74 71.23 23.80 27.50
C SER A 74 71.79 24.60 26.32
N LEU A 75 71.20 25.77 26.06
CA LEU A 75 71.55 26.68 24.97
C LEU A 75 72.26 27.92 25.49
N LEU A 76 73.43 28.23 24.92
CA LEU A 76 74.15 29.48 25.12
C LEU A 76 74.02 30.34 23.88
N ILE A 77 73.51 31.55 24.05
CA ILE A 77 73.28 32.51 22.98
C ILE A 77 74.15 33.72 23.25
N PHE A 78 75.08 34.04 22.36
CA PHE A 78 75.89 35.24 22.47
C PHE A 78 75.10 36.45 21.95
N ASN A 79 75.06 37.51 22.75
CA ASN A 79 74.33 38.72 22.39
C ASN A 79 75.10 39.57 21.35
N ASN A 80 76.39 39.31 21.15
CA ASN A 80 77.23 40.08 20.22
C ASN A 80 78.37 39.23 19.62
N SER A 81 78.92 39.63 18.47
CA SER A 81 79.89 38.84 17.69
C SER A 81 81.32 38.77 18.27
N HIS A 82 81.55 39.37 19.44
CA HIS A 82 82.87 39.58 20.02
C HIS A 82 83.66 38.27 20.27
N TYR A 83 82.97 37.19 20.61
CA TYR A 83 83.58 35.88 20.87
C TYR A 83 83.46 34.91 19.69
N LYS A 84 83.01 35.37 18.52
CA LYS A 84 82.92 34.55 17.31
C LYS A 84 84.33 34.16 16.84
N ASN A 85 84.51 32.90 16.48
CA ASN A 85 85.80 32.26 16.15
C ASN A 85 86.81 32.19 17.31
N THR A 86 86.36 32.30 18.56
CA THR A 86 87.22 32.02 19.73
C THR A 86 86.87 30.68 20.37
N THR A 87 87.80 30.15 21.17
CA THR A 87 87.55 28.95 21.99
C THR A 87 87.22 29.40 23.41
N ILE A 88 86.05 29.00 23.88
CA ILE A 88 85.57 29.25 25.24
C ILE A 88 85.59 27.94 26.02
N THR A 89 85.77 28.04 27.34
CA THR A 89 85.69 26.89 28.25
C THR A 89 84.46 27.05 29.14
N ILE A 90 83.63 26.02 29.21
CA ILE A 90 82.39 26.06 29.97
C ILE A 90 82.45 25.01 31.07
N LYS A 91 82.08 25.40 32.29
CA LYS A 91 81.96 24.55 33.46
C LYS A 91 80.52 24.57 33.95
N TYR A 92 79.87 23.41 34.09
CA TYR A 92 78.47 23.34 34.51
C TYR A 92 78.12 21.98 35.08
N ARG A 93 76.99 21.87 35.80
CA ARG A 93 76.42 20.59 36.23
C ARG A 93 75.15 20.25 35.46
N VAL A 94 74.91 18.98 35.17
CA VAL A 94 73.71 18.53 34.44
C VAL A 94 72.75 17.73 35.33
N PHE A 95 71.46 17.78 34.99
CA PHE A 95 70.50 16.80 35.45
C PHE A 95 70.62 15.51 34.63
N PRO A 96 70.20 14.35 35.16
CA PRO A 96 70.17 13.10 34.40
C PRO A 96 69.04 13.04 33.34
N TYR A 97 68.28 14.13 33.15
CA TYR A 97 67.16 14.22 32.21
C TYR A 97 67.19 15.55 31.43
N ASN A 98 66.63 15.54 30.20
CA ASN A 98 66.38 16.76 29.43
C ASN A 98 64.92 17.18 29.60
N PHE A 99 64.68 18.25 30.34
CA PHE A 99 63.35 18.79 30.64
C PHE A 99 62.67 19.46 29.44
N SER A 100 63.44 19.87 28.41
CA SER A 100 62.90 20.45 27.19
C SER A 100 62.45 19.42 26.14
N LYS A 101 62.77 18.13 26.37
CA LYS A 101 62.43 17.05 25.44
C LYS A 101 60.95 16.70 25.53
N ILE A 102 60.21 16.99 24.46
CA ILE A 102 58.79 16.64 24.34
C ILE A 102 58.68 15.18 23.89
N TYR A 103 57.99 14.36 24.67
CA TYR A 103 57.70 12.97 24.32
C TYR A 103 56.34 12.87 23.62
N TYR A 104 56.30 12.20 22.47
CA TYR A 104 55.08 11.92 21.73
C TYR A 104 54.99 10.41 21.46
N HIS A 105 53.83 9.84 21.74
CA HIS A 105 53.55 8.42 21.45
C HIS A 105 53.53 8.15 19.92
N LYS A 106 53.27 9.17 19.10
CA LYS A 106 53.37 9.12 17.62
C LYS A 106 53.92 10.46 17.11
N ASP A 107 55.00 10.40 16.36
CA ASP A 107 55.65 11.58 15.77
C ASP A 107 54.83 12.10 14.57
N ILE A 108 54.28 13.31 14.68
CA ILE A 108 53.42 13.90 13.66
C ILE A 108 54.17 14.17 12.34
N ASN A 109 55.50 14.33 12.41
CA ASN A 109 56.34 14.51 11.23
C ASN A 109 56.62 13.18 10.50
N LYS A 110 56.45 12.03 11.19
CA LYS A 110 56.44 10.70 10.56
C LYS A 110 55.06 10.33 10.00
N VAL A 111 54.00 11.02 10.44
CA VAL A 111 52.65 10.91 9.85
C VAL A 111 52.53 11.79 8.59
N LYS A 112 53.30 12.88 8.49
CA LYS A 112 53.39 13.78 7.32
C LYS A 112 54.44 13.37 6.28
N LYS A 113 54.54 12.08 5.96
CA LYS A 113 55.20 11.62 4.72
C LYS A 113 54.19 10.81 3.88
N ARG A 114 53.22 11.53 3.32
CA ARG A 114 52.47 11.12 2.14
C ARG A 114 52.09 12.35 1.32
N ASP A 115 52.65 12.38 0.11
CA ASP A 115 52.22 13.05 -1.12
C ASP A 115 52.11 14.58 -1.18
N THR A 116 53.18 15.18 -1.69
CA THR A 116 53.18 16.46 -2.41
C THR A 116 52.59 16.31 -3.83
N LEU A 117 51.41 15.69 -3.95
CA LEU A 117 50.56 15.72 -5.14
C LEU A 117 49.18 16.28 -4.77
N SER A 118 49.18 17.46 -4.14
CA SER A 118 47.97 18.27 -3.99
C SER A 118 47.76 19.10 -5.27
N ASN A 119 47.15 18.48 -6.28
CA ASN A 119 46.33 19.17 -7.29
C ASN A 119 45.52 18.19 -8.18
N ALA A 120 44.89 17.19 -7.57
CA ALA A 120 43.76 16.50 -8.18
C ALA A 120 42.60 16.48 -7.18
N ASN A 121 41.56 17.25 -7.47
CA ASN A 121 40.35 17.41 -6.65
C ASN A 121 39.42 16.17 -6.63
N TYR A 122 39.94 14.95 -6.79
CA TYR A 122 39.16 13.73 -6.67
C TYR A 122 40.03 12.58 -6.15
N PHE A 123 39.88 12.23 -4.87
CA PHE A 123 40.27 10.90 -4.40
C PHE A 123 39.18 9.93 -4.84
N ILE A 124 39.42 9.19 -5.92
CA ILE A 124 38.73 7.92 -6.14
C ILE A 124 39.46 6.90 -5.27
N SER A 125 38.98 6.72 -4.04
CA SER A 125 39.33 5.51 -3.30
C SER A 125 38.62 4.36 -4.01
N PHE A 126 39.36 3.49 -4.70
CA PHE A 126 38.89 2.14 -4.90
C PHE A 126 38.86 1.49 -3.51
N GLN A 127 37.68 1.48 -2.88
CA GLN A 127 37.45 0.47 -1.85
C GLN A 127 37.75 -0.86 -2.52
N GLU A 128 38.69 -1.62 -1.98
CA GLU A 128 38.76 -3.05 -2.28
C GLU A 128 37.35 -3.58 -2.10
N ALA A 129 36.74 -4.08 -3.19
CA ALA A 129 35.41 -4.62 -3.14
C ALA A 129 35.39 -5.65 -1.99
N PRO A 130 34.46 -5.53 -1.02
CA PRO A 130 34.42 -6.45 0.10
C PRO A 130 34.46 -7.87 -0.47
N THR A 131 35.44 -8.67 -0.02
CA THR A 131 35.60 -10.06 -0.44
C THR A 131 34.22 -10.72 -0.37
N ASP A 132 33.70 -11.16 -1.51
CA ASP A 132 32.37 -11.73 -1.58
C ASP A 132 32.35 -13.04 -0.79
N VAL A 133 31.91 -12.96 0.46
CA VAL A 133 31.79 -14.09 1.39
C VAL A 133 30.94 -15.23 0.79
N TRP A 134 30.13 -14.94 -0.24
CA TRP A 134 29.21 -15.88 -0.87
C TRP A 134 29.59 -16.29 -2.31
N GLY A 135 30.66 -15.74 -2.89
CA GLY A 135 31.25 -16.24 -4.16
C GLY A 135 30.43 -16.01 -5.45
N PHE A 136 29.57 -15.00 -5.52
CA PHE A 136 28.74 -14.64 -6.68
C PHE A 136 29.28 -13.42 -7.45
N GLY A 137 30.56 -13.45 -7.83
CA GLY A 137 31.21 -12.35 -8.58
C GLY A 137 30.40 -11.92 -9.83
N GLY A 138 30.09 -10.62 -9.94
CA GLY A 138 29.32 -10.05 -11.06
C GLY A 138 27.82 -9.81 -10.80
N LEU A 139 27.30 -10.26 -9.65
CA LEU A 139 25.92 -10.04 -9.21
C LEU A 139 25.85 -8.96 -8.11
N SER A 140 25.04 -7.92 -8.33
CA SER A 140 24.56 -7.05 -7.27
C SER A 140 23.45 -7.76 -6.48
N LYS A 141 23.54 -7.68 -5.15
CA LYS A 141 22.61 -8.30 -4.22
C LYS A 141 22.07 -7.25 -3.29
N SER A 142 20.76 -7.19 -3.11
CA SER A 142 20.16 -6.25 -2.18
C SER A 142 19.05 -6.90 -1.38
N GLY A 143 18.95 -6.58 -0.09
CA GLY A 143 17.85 -7.03 0.76
C GLY A 143 18.31 -7.56 2.12
N SER A 144 17.50 -8.38 2.76
CA SER A 144 17.82 -9.01 4.04
C SER A 144 17.11 -10.33 4.25
N ILE A 145 17.77 -11.25 4.95
CA ILE A 145 17.15 -12.45 5.53
C ILE A 145 17.17 -12.29 7.04
N SER A 146 16.04 -12.52 7.69
CA SER A 146 15.99 -12.61 9.14
C SER A 146 15.38 -13.94 9.61
N ARG A 147 15.96 -14.48 10.67
CA ARG A 147 15.48 -15.65 11.40
C ARG A 147 15.49 -15.30 12.87
N GLY A 148 14.32 -15.33 13.48
CA GLY A 148 14.12 -15.06 14.88
C GLY A 148 13.41 -16.20 15.56
N VAL A 149 13.76 -16.43 16.82
CA VAL A 149 13.09 -17.37 17.71
C VAL A 149 12.64 -16.58 18.92
N SER A 150 11.39 -16.79 19.32
CA SER A 150 10.83 -16.19 20.52
C SER A 150 10.28 -17.29 21.40
N PHE A 151 10.51 -17.20 22.70
CA PHE A 151 10.08 -18.18 23.69
C PHE A 151 9.85 -17.49 25.03
N GLY A 152 9.00 -18.07 25.85
CA GLY A 152 8.73 -17.58 27.18
C GLY A 152 8.06 -18.63 28.03
N ASN A 153 7.82 -18.32 29.29
CA ASN A 153 7.08 -19.22 30.18
C ASN A 153 5.55 -19.06 30.07
N ASN A 154 5.09 -18.07 29.30
CA ASN A 154 3.67 -17.78 29.04
C ASN A 154 3.37 -17.66 27.53
N GLN A 155 4.26 -18.16 26.67
CA GLN A 155 4.09 -18.23 25.22
C GLN A 155 4.85 -19.45 24.69
N ASP A 156 4.31 -20.12 23.68
CA ASP A 156 5.00 -21.23 23.01
C ASP A 156 6.23 -20.76 22.24
N LEU A 157 7.15 -21.70 21.96
CA LEU A 157 8.30 -21.45 21.09
C LEU A 157 7.79 -21.17 19.67
N PHE A 158 8.03 -19.96 19.16
CA PHE A 158 7.70 -19.62 17.79
C PHE A 158 8.90 -19.08 17.01
N VAL A 159 8.92 -19.37 15.70
CA VAL A 159 9.96 -18.93 14.78
C VAL A 159 9.38 -17.85 13.87
N ASN A 160 10.01 -16.67 13.85
CA ASN A 160 9.70 -15.61 12.91
C ASN A 160 10.76 -15.56 11.81
N SER A 161 10.32 -15.62 10.56
CA SER A 161 11.18 -15.60 9.38
C SER A 161 10.75 -14.42 8.51
N SER A 162 11.72 -13.69 7.98
CA SER A 162 11.47 -12.82 6.84
C SER A 162 12.59 -12.96 5.83
N LEU A 163 12.24 -12.92 4.56
CA LEU A 163 13.18 -12.99 3.45
C LEU A 163 12.80 -11.91 2.46
N ASN A 164 13.74 -11.04 2.15
CA ASN A 164 13.65 -10.13 1.02
C ASN A 164 15.01 -10.15 0.36
N LEU A 165 15.12 -10.84 -0.77
CA LEU A 165 16.37 -10.96 -1.50
C LEU A 165 16.11 -10.57 -2.94
N GLN A 166 16.91 -9.63 -3.43
CA GLN A 166 16.96 -9.24 -4.82
C GLN A 166 18.37 -9.48 -5.32
N LEU A 167 18.50 -10.20 -6.43
CA LEU A 167 19.76 -10.44 -7.11
C LEU A 167 19.64 -9.90 -8.53
N SER A 168 20.62 -9.16 -8.99
CA SER A 168 20.67 -8.66 -10.36
C SER A 168 22.12 -8.61 -10.86
N GLY A 169 22.35 -8.85 -12.15
CA GLY A 169 23.69 -8.71 -12.73
C GLY A 169 24.02 -9.83 -13.71
N LYS A 170 25.28 -9.94 -14.11
CA LYS A 170 25.73 -10.90 -15.12
C LYS A 170 26.36 -12.12 -14.46
N ILE A 171 25.81 -13.31 -14.72
CA ILE A 171 26.44 -14.57 -14.30
C ILE A 171 27.54 -14.96 -15.31
N SER A 172 27.37 -14.59 -16.58
CA SER A 172 28.37 -14.75 -17.65
C SER A 172 28.37 -13.53 -18.56
N ASN A 173 29.26 -13.48 -19.57
CA ASN A 173 29.30 -12.37 -20.53
C ASN A 173 27.98 -12.15 -21.28
N GLU A 174 27.15 -13.19 -21.40
CA GLU A 174 25.92 -13.21 -22.19
C GLU A 174 24.64 -13.36 -21.35
N ILE A 175 24.74 -13.90 -20.12
CA ILE A 175 23.57 -14.20 -19.29
C ILE A 175 23.45 -13.22 -18.12
N GLU A 176 22.32 -12.50 -18.09
CA GLU A 176 21.87 -11.66 -16.98
C GLU A 176 20.88 -12.42 -16.09
N LEU A 177 21.07 -12.31 -14.78
CA LEU A 177 20.17 -12.80 -13.74
C LEU A 177 19.39 -11.63 -13.15
N LEU A 178 18.10 -11.85 -12.92
CA LEU A 178 17.26 -11.03 -12.07
C LEU A 178 16.43 -11.98 -11.19
N ALA A 179 16.65 -12.01 -9.89
CA ALA A 179 15.84 -12.79 -8.96
C ALA A 179 15.25 -11.90 -7.88
N VAL A 180 14.00 -12.14 -7.52
CA VAL A 180 13.32 -11.52 -6.39
C VAL A 180 12.68 -12.63 -5.59
N ILE A 181 13.02 -12.73 -4.32
CA ILE A 181 12.43 -13.69 -3.39
C ILE A 181 12.01 -12.91 -2.16
N THR A 182 10.70 -12.70 -2.01
CA THR A 182 10.13 -12.02 -0.87
C THR A 182 9.14 -12.91 -0.14
N ASP A 183 9.27 -12.96 1.17
CA ASP A 183 8.36 -13.57 2.13
C ASP A 183 8.35 -12.63 3.34
N GLN A 184 7.28 -11.84 3.47
CA GLN A 184 7.16 -10.81 4.50
C GLN A 184 5.89 -10.99 5.35
N ASN A 185 6.10 -11.34 6.63
CA ASN A 185 5.08 -11.14 7.65
C ASN A 185 4.91 -9.64 7.93
N ILE A 186 3.85 -9.03 7.37
CA ILE A 186 3.48 -7.64 7.66
C ILE A 186 2.81 -7.60 9.05
N PRO A 187 3.25 -6.70 9.98
CA PRO A 187 2.63 -6.57 11.29
C PRO A 187 1.15 -6.23 11.18
N ILE A 188 0.31 -6.99 11.89
CA ILE A 188 -1.14 -6.77 11.92
C ILE A 188 -1.43 -5.49 12.72
N GLN A 189 -2.22 -4.59 12.14
CA GLN A 189 -2.65 -3.36 12.82
C GLN A 189 -3.98 -3.59 13.56
N PRO A 190 -4.17 -3.04 14.79
CA PRO A 190 -5.39 -3.25 15.58
C PRO A 190 -6.69 -2.88 14.86
N GLU A 191 -6.68 -1.81 14.05
CA GLU A 191 -7.86 -1.28 13.35
C GLU A 191 -7.82 -1.53 11.83
N GLY A 192 -6.83 -2.29 11.34
CA GLY A 192 -6.66 -2.62 9.92
C GLY A 192 -7.41 -3.89 9.54
N ASN A 193 -7.79 -4.03 8.27
CA ASN A 193 -8.29 -5.30 7.73
C ASN A 193 -7.15 -6.35 7.84
N THR A 194 -7.33 -7.39 8.63
CA THR A 194 -6.38 -8.49 8.94
C THR A 194 -6.10 -9.45 7.78
N GLN A 195 -6.47 -9.11 6.56
CA GLN A 195 -6.21 -9.96 5.40
C GLN A 195 -4.84 -9.62 4.83
N GLN A 196 -3.85 -10.43 5.21
CA GLN A 196 -2.50 -10.41 4.65
C GLN A 196 -2.55 -10.79 3.17
N ILE A 197 -1.73 -10.12 2.37
CA ILE A 197 -1.68 -10.32 0.93
C ILE A 197 -0.42 -11.12 0.60
N GLN A 198 -0.59 -12.42 0.32
CA GLN A 198 0.45 -13.24 -0.32
C GLN A 198 0.72 -12.78 -1.77
N GLU A 199 -0.19 -12.03 -2.40
CA GLU A 199 0.00 -11.49 -3.77
C GLU A 199 1.06 -10.38 -3.89
N PHE A 200 1.51 -9.78 -2.78
CA PHE A 200 2.64 -8.85 -2.77
C PHE A 200 3.97 -9.56 -2.63
N ASP A 201 3.96 -10.78 -2.10
CA ASP A 201 5.12 -11.65 -2.13
C ASP A 201 5.34 -12.09 -3.58
N LYS A 202 6.52 -11.77 -4.11
CA LYS A 202 6.97 -12.17 -5.44
C LYS A 202 8.17 -13.07 -5.30
N VAL A 203 8.06 -14.27 -5.86
CA VAL A 203 9.15 -15.23 -5.88
C VAL A 203 9.41 -15.64 -7.31
N PHE A 204 10.43 -15.06 -7.94
CA PHE A 204 10.86 -15.47 -9.28
C PHE A 204 12.36 -15.35 -9.48
N ILE A 205 12.87 -16.16 -10.41
CA ILE A 205 14.22 -16.11 -10.94
C ILE A 205 14.10 -15.96 -12.45
N GLN A 206 14.66 -14.90 -13.00
CA GLN A 206 14.72 -14.60 -14.41
C GLN A 206 16.16 -14.69 -14.89
N LEU A 207 16.39 -15.51 -15.91
CA LEU A 207 17.62 -15.57 -16.68
C LEU A 207 17.34 -14.97 -18.06
N SER A 208 18.17 -14.04 -18.52
CA SER A 208 18.02 -13.44 -19.83
C SER A 208 19.36 -13.28 -20.55
N ASP A 209 19.38 -13.67 -21.82
CA ASP A 209 20.37 -13.27 -22.81
C ASP A 209 19.72 -12.24 -23.78
N LYS A 210 20.46 -11.69 -24.74
CA LYS A 210 20.00 -10.76 -25.78
C LYS A 210 18.74 -11.21 -26.51
N LYS A 211 18.50 -12.52 -26.60
CA LYS A 211 17.44 -13.13 -27.42
C LYS A 211 16.51 -14.06 -26.67
N THR A 212 16.88 -14.54 -25.49
CA THR A 212 16.13 -15.56 -24.76
C THR A 212 15.95 -15.15 -23.31
N LYS A 213 14.76 -15.37 -22.76
CA LYS A 213 14.38 -15.07 -21.40
C LYS A 213 13.68 -16.28 -20.79
N LEU A 214 14.20 -16.78 -19.68
CA LEU A 214 13.62 -17.86 -18.90
C LEU A 214 13.24 -17.32 -17.53
N ILE A 215 11.99 -17.52 -17.10
CA ILE A 215 11.48 -17.12 -15.78
C ILE A 215 11.01 -18.39 -15.07
N ALA A 216 11.45 -18.61 -13.84
CA ALA A 216 10.96 -19.65 -12.95
C ALA A 216 10.40 -19.00 -11.67
N GLY A 217 9.24 -19.44 -11.20
CA GLY A 217 8.49 -18.80 -10.12
C GLY A 217 7.32 -17.98 -10.65
N ASP A 218 7.05 -16.82 -10.06
CA ASP A 218 5.94 -15.94 -10.43
C ASP A 218 6.21 -15.18 -11.74
N PHE A 219 5.26 -15.24 -12.67
CA PHE A 219 5.32 -14.47 -13.91
C PHE A 219 3.92 -14.07 -14.39
N GLU A 220 3.89 -13.13 -15.32
CA GLU A 220 2.66 -12.66 -15.96
C GLU A 220 2.70 -13.02 -17.45
N ILE A 221 1.67 -13.70 -17.94
CA ILE A 221 1.50 -14.02 -19.36
C ILE A 221 0.69 -12.87 -19.98
N GLN A 222 1.34 -12.15 -20.88
CA GLN A 222 0.71 -11.07 -21.62
C GLN A 222 -0.14 -11.60 -22.77
N ARG A 223 -1.19 -10.85 -23.13
CA ARG A 223 -2.04 -11.12 -24.28
C ARG A 223 -1.21 -11.42 -25.55
N PRO A 224 -1.39 -12.59 -26.21
CA PRO A 224 -0.75 -12.86 -27.48
C PRO A 224 -1.31 -12.00 -28.60
N LYS A 225 -0.57 -11.88 -29.71
CA LYS A 225 -1.02 -11.18 -30.92
C LYS A 225 -2.09 -12.00 -31.66
N SER A 226 -3.31 -12.02 -31.12
CA SER A 226 -4.47 -12.73 -31.63
C SER A 226 -5.73 -11.90 -31.39
N TYR A 227 -6.65 -11.95 -32.34
CA TYR A 227 -7.97 -11.36 -32.20
C TYR A 227 -8.79 -12.15 -31.17
N PHE A 228 -8.93 -13.47 -31.33
CA PHE A 228 -9.79 -14.31 -30.49
C PHE A 228 -9.18 -14.69 -29.14
N MET A 229 -7.86 -14.91 -29.09
CA MET A 229 -7.14 -15.26 -27.86
C MET A 229 -6.70 -13.99 -27.13
N SER A 230 -7.56 -13.49 -26.25
CA SER A 230 -7.30 -12.34 -25.39
C SER A 230 -7.33 -12.80 -23.94
N PHE A 231 -6.20 -12.71 -23.24
CA PHE A 231 -6.12 -12.93 -21.80
C PHE A 231 -4.88 -12.25 -21.19
N ASN A 232 -4.91 -11.97 -19.88
CA ASN A 232 -3.73 -11.61 -19.09
C ASN A 232 -3.75 -12.43 -17.80
N LYS A 233 -2.76 -13.29 -17.59
CA LYS A 233 -2.76 -14.26 -16.50
C LYS A 233 -1.57 -14.09 -15.59
N LYS A 234 -1.78 -14.07 -14.27
CA LYS A 234 -0.71 -14.22 -13.28
C LYS A 234 -0.58 -15.69 -12.89
N SER A 235 0.64 -16.21 -12.88
CA SER A 235 0.87 -17.64 -12.67
C SER A 235 2.23 -17.93 -12.04
N GLN A 236 2.35 -19.10 -11.44
CA GLN A 236 3.59 -19.57 -10.81
C GLN A 236 4.06 -20.86 -11.48
N GLY A 237 5.28 -20.88 -12.04
CA GLY A 237 5.81 -22.02 -12.78
C GLY A 237 7.05 -21.68 -13.59
N VAL A 238 7.12 -22.11 -14.84
CA VAL A 238 8.23 -21.82 -15.76
C VAL A 238 7.71 -21.19 -17.05
N MET A 239 8.35 -20.11 -17.50
CA MET A 239 8.09 -19.44 -18.77
C MET A 239 9.39 -19.23 -19.54
N LEU A 240 9.42 -19.66 -20.79
CA LEU A 240 10.50 -19.42 -21.74
C LEU A 240 9.98 -18.50 -22.85
N SER A 241 10.71 -17.44 -23.15
CA SER A 241 10.52 -16.64 -24.37
C SER A 241 11.83 -16.51 -25.13
N SER A 242 11.78 -16.63 -26.46
CA SER A 242 12.97 -16.56 -27.30
C SER A 242 12.67 -15.93 -28.65
N SER A 243 13.54 -15.04 -29.11
CA SER A 243 13.51 -14.41 -30.43
C SER A 243 14.77 -14.79 -31.21
N PHE A 244 14.64 -15.46 -32.35
CA PHE A 244 15.79 -15.83 -33.17
C PHE A 244 15.54 -15.64 -34.66
N ASN A 245 16.60 -15.34 -35.40
CA ASN A 245 16.53 -15.24 -36.85
C ASN A 245 16.75 -16.61 -37.46
N THR A 246 15.84 -17.04 -38.35
CA THR A 246 15.88 -18.34 -39.02
C THR A 246 16.64 -18.32 -40.35
N SER A 247 17.02 -17.13 -40.85
CA SER A 247 17.79 -16.96 -42.09
C SER A 247 19.28 -16.73 -41.81
N LYS A 248 20.15 -17.47 -42.51
CA LYS A 248 21.61 -17.26 -42.53
C LYS A 248 22.03 -16.04 -43.37
N ASN A 249 21.12 -15.47 -44.16
CA ASN A 249 21.44 -14.45 -45.16
C ASN A 249 20.99 -13.06 -44.67
N ILE A 250 21.94 -12.12 -44.53
CA ILE A 250 21.74 -10.77 -43.95
C ILE A 250 20.67 -9.94 -44.70
N LYS A 251 20.40 -10.24 -45.98
CA LYS A 251 19.37 -9.57 -46.80
C LYS A 251 17.92 -9.97 -46.50
N TYR A 252 17.69 -11.11 -45.83
CA TYR A 252 16.35 -11.62 -45.52
C TYR A 252 16.21 -11.82 -44.02
N THR A 253 15.58 -10.86 -43.34
CA THR A 253 15.29 -10.92 -41.90
C THR A 253 14.04 -11.77 -41.66
N ASN A 254 14.21 -13.05 -41.37
CA ASN A 254 13.15 -13.91 -40.86
C ASN A 254 13.28 -14.01 -39.35
N GLU A 255 12.45 -13.29 -38.61
CA GLU A 255 12.43 -13.31 -37.15
C GLU A 255 11.39 -14.32 -36.67
N ASN A 256 11.72 -15.12 -35.67
CA ASN A 256 10.81 -16.07 -35.06
C ASN A 256 10.78 -15.86 -33.55
N ASN A 257 9.59 -15.59 -33.01
CA ASN A 257 9.35 -15.32 -31.60
C ASN A 257 8.55 -16.50 -31.01
N ILE A 258 9.09 -17.15 -30.00
CA ILE A 258 8.44 -18.27 -29.28
C ILE A 258 8.25 -17.86 -27.83
N VAL A 259 7.08 -18.19 -27.28
CA VAL A 259 6.77 -18.15 -25.85
C VAL A 259 6.17 -19.48 -25.46
N ALA A 260 6.65 -20.11 -24.40
CA ALA A 260 6.08 -21.33 -23.85
C ALA A 260 6.07 -21.26 -22.33
N SER A 261 4.98 -21.70 -21.69
CA SER A 261 4.88 -21.72 -20.24
C SER A 261 4.08 -22.90 -19.71
N VAL A 262 4.48 -23.37 -18.53
CA VAL A 262 3.80 -24.40 -17.74
C VAL A 262 3.76 -23.90 -16.31
N ALA A 263 2.57 -23.73 -15.74
CA ALA A 263 2.40 -23.10 -14.43
C ALA A 263 1.10 -23.51 -13.72
N LEU A 264 0.97 -23.05 -12.49
CA LEU A 264 -0.29 -22.99 -11.76
C LEU A 264 -0.87 -21.58 -11.88
N SER A 265 -2.16 -21.48 -12.19
CA SER A 265 -2.88 -20.21 -12.28
C SER A 265 -3.16 -19.67 -10.87
N LYS A 266 -2.90 -18.38 -10.62
CA LYS A 266 -3.16 -17.76 -9.30
C LYS A 266 -4.63 -17.41 -9.08
N GLY A 267 -5.43 -17.29 -10.13
CA GLY A 267 -6.84 -16.91 -10.00
C GLY A 267 -7.70 -17.11 -11.23
N LYS A 268 -8.97 -16.70 -11.09
CA LYS A 268 -10.02 -16.87 -12.09
C LYS A 268 -10.52 -15.50 -12.55
N PHE A 269 -10.76 -15.36 -13.85
CA PHE A 269 -11.29 -14.13 -14.44
C PHE A 269 -12.77 -13.97 -14.09
N ALA A 270 -13.16 -12.80 -13.59
CA ALA A 270 -14.53 -12.39 -13.36
C ALA A 270 -14.85 -11.09 -14.09
N ARG A 271 -16.13 -10.91 -14.40
CA ARG A 271 -16.67 -9.68 -14.99
C ARG A 271 -17.94 -9.27 -14.26
N ASN A 272 -17.94 -8.09 -13.65
CA ASN A 272 -19.13 -7.50 -13.07
C ASN A 272 -19.59 -6.31 -13.91
N GLN A 273 -20.90 -6.25 -14.19
CA GLN A 273 -21.55 -5.08 -14.78
C GLN A 273 -22.42 -4.44 -13.70
N ILE A 274 -22.08 -3.21 -13.34
CA ILE A 274 -22.71 -2.49 -12.26
C ILE A 274 -23.28 -1.19 -12.82
N ASN A 275 -24.55 -0.91 -12.57
CA ASN A 275 -25.12 0.39 -12.88
C ASN A 275 -24.70 1.38 -11.79
N GLY A 276 -24.23 2.56 -12.19
CA GLY A 276 -23.90 3.62 -11.24
C GLY A 276 -25.13 4.00 -10.41
N ILE A 277 -24.90 4.46 -9.18
CA ILE A 277 -25.96 4.94 -8.29
C ILE A 277 -25.83 6.48 -8.20
N GLU A 278 -26.96 7.19 -8.25
CA GLU A 278 -26.96 8.66 -8.24
C GLU A 278 -26.31 9.22 -6.96
N GLY A 279 -25.21 9.96 -7.16
CA GLY A 279 -24.40 10.50 -6.07
C GLY A 279 -23.71 9.43 -5.22
N ASN A 280 -23.25 8.32 -5.81
CA ASN A 280 -22.44 7.33 -5.10
C ASN A 280 -21.07 7.16 -5.75
N GLN A 281 -20.01 7.67 -5.11
CA GLN A 281 -18.62 7.46 -5.53
C GLN A 281 -18.06 6.10 -5.07
N GLY A 282 -18.80 5.31 -4.28
CA GLY A 282 -18.37 4.02 -3.75
C GLY A 282 -18.58 3.89 -2.24
N PRO A 283 -18.29 2.71 -1.67
CA PRO A 283 -17.74 1.54 -2.34
C PRO A 283 -18.76 0.78 -3.20
N TYR A 284 -18.30 0.31 -4.36
CA TYR A 284 -19.01 -0.67 -5.20
C TYR A 284 -18.40 -2.05 -4.97
N GLN A 285 -19.21 -2.99 -4.46
CA GLN A 285 -18.79 -4.35 -4.16
C GLN A 285 -18.66 -5.19 -5.44
N LEU A 286 -17.53 -5.89 -5.58
CA LEU A 286 -17.29 -6.90 -6.60
C LEU A 286 -17.64 -8.29 -6.07
N ILE A 287 -18.09 -9.15 -6.98
CA ILE A 287 -18.52 -10.53 -6.71
C ILE A 287 -17.86 -11.51 -7.69
N GLY A 288 -17.57 -12.71 -7.21
CA GLY A 288 -16.99 -13.79 -8.02
C GLY A 288 -18.02 -14.38 -9.01
N ASN A 289 -17.56 -15.29 -9.86
CA ASN A 289 -18.40 -15.88 -10.92
C ASN A 289 -19.48 -16.84 -10.40
N GLU A 290 -19.26 -17.43 -9.21
CA GLU A 290 -20.19 -18.34 -8.55
C GLU A 290 -21.01 -17.61 -7.48
N ASN A 291 -21.12 -16.27 -7.58
CA ASN A 291 -21.72 -15.36 -6.60
C ASN A 291 -21.01 -15.34 -5.24
N GLU A 292 -19.71 -15.60 -5.21
CA GLU A 292 -18.90 -15.43 -4.03
C GLU A 292 -18.81 -13.94 -3.66
N MET A 293 -19.32 -13.55 -2.49
CA MET A 293 -19.18 -12.18 -1.97
C MET A 293 -17.80 -11.94 -1.34
N TYR A 294 -17.12 -13.01 -0.94
CA TYR A 294 -15.84 -12.98 -0.24
C TYR A 294 -14.73 -13.43 -1.17
N ILE A 295 -14.24 -12.49 -1.99
CA ILE A 295 -13.15 -12.74 -2.93
C ILE A 295 -12.00 -11.79 -2.67
N VAL A 296 -10.78 -12.27 -2.89
CA VAL A 296 -9.59 -11.42 -2.91
C VAL A 296 -9.23 -11.16 -4.36
N VAL A 297 -9.32 -9.90 -4.78
CA VAL A 297 -8.99 -9.50 -6.15
C VAL A 297 -7.48 -9.50 -6.33
N ILE A 298 -6.97 -10.12 -7.39
CA ILE A 298 -5.55 -10.18 -7.70
C ILE A 298 -5.08 -8.82 -8.21
N ALA A 299 -4.16 -8.21 -7.45
CA ALA A 299 -3.75 -6.84 -7.70
C ALA A 299 -3.14 -6.61 -9.09
N GLY A 300 -3.64 -5.63 -9.82
CA GLY A 300 -3.18 -5.24 -11.15
C GLY A 300 -3.77 -6.07 -12.30
N THR A 301 -4.72 -6.96 -12.02
CA THR A 301 -5.49 -7.67 -13.06
C THR A 301 -6.75 -6.91 -13.46
N GLU A 302 -7.19 -5.96 -12.63
CA GLU A 302 -8.42 -5.21 -12.82
C GLU A 302 -8.37 -4.22 -13.98
N LYS A 303 -9.45 -4.17 -14.76
CA LYS A 303 -9.75 -3.20 -15.81
C LYS A 303 -11.16 -2.69 -15.57
N ILE A 304 -11.26 -1.39 -15.27
CA ILE A 304 -12.53 -0.74 -14.99
C ILE A 304 -12.88 0.19 -16.12
N TYR A 305 -14.10 0.06 -16.64
CA TYR A 305 -14.62 0.87 -17.72
C TYR A 305 -15.83 1.66 -17.23
N ILE A 306 -15.89 2.95 -17.59
CA ILE A 306 -17.10 3.76 -17.51
C ILE A 306 -17.55 4.06 -18.93
N ASP A 307 -18.75 3.60 -19.30
CA ASP A 307 -19.34 3.88 -20.61
C ASP A 307 -18.40 3.50 -21.79
N GLY A 308 -17.67 2.40 -21.62
CA GLY A 308 -16.68 1.89 -22.57
C GLY A 308 -15.26 2.47 -22.45
N VAL A 309 -15.03 3.49 -21.62
CA VAL A 309 -13.73 4.13 -21.44
C VAL A 309 -12.97 3.50 -20.28
N LEU A 310 -11.77 2.96 -20.54
CA LEU A 310 -10.88 2.40 -19.53
C LEU A 310 -10.40 3.49 -18.57
N LEU A 311 -10.52 3.25 -17.27
CA LEU A 311 -10.08 4.15 -16.22
C LEU A 311 -8.67 3.83 -15.74
N VAL A 312 -8.03 4.81 -15.10
CA VAL A 312 -6.71 4.68 -14.50
C VAL A 312 -6.81 4.58 -12.98
N ARG A 313 -6.21 3.53 -12.41
CA ARG A 313 -6.14 3.33 -10.96
C ARG A 313 -5.20 4.33 -10.28
N GLY A 314 -5.58 4.81 -9.10
CA GLY A 314 -4.75 5.58 -8.17
C GLY A 314 -5.55 6.61 -7.39
N GLN A 315 -5.10 6.94 -6.17
CA GLN A 315 -5.71 8.00 -5.34
C GLN A 315 -5.75 9.34 -6.09
N GLU A 316 -4.72 9.61 -6.90
CA GLU A 316 -4.60 10.80 -7.77
C GLU A 316 -5.17 10.59 -9.18
N ASN A 317 -5.76 9.43 -9.48
CA ASN A 317 -6.32 9.11 -10.79
C ASN A 317 -7.85 8.95 -10.70
N ASP A 318 -8.44 8.00 -11.42
CA ASP A 318 -9.89 7.90 -11.61
C ASP A 318 -10.58 7.09 -10.49
N TYR A 319 -9.92 6.07 -9.94
CA TYR A 319 -10.48 5.19 -8.91
C TYR A 319 -9.40 4.53 -8.04
N THR A 320 -9.83 4.02 -6.89
CA THR A 320 -9.09 3.14 -6.00
C THR A 320 -9.86 1.83 -5.78
N ILE A 321 -9.14 0.76 -5.42
CA ILE A 321 -9.72 -0.55 -5.15
C ILE A 321 -9.12 -1.11 -3.86
N ASP A 322 -9.98 -1.60 -2.97
CA ASP A 322 -9.60 -2.47 -1.86
C ASP A 322 -9.63 -3.92 -2.37
N TYR A 323 -8.45 -4.52 -2.53
CA TYR A 323 -8.30 -5.88 -3.06
C TYR A 323 -8.84 -6.96 -2.13
N ASN A 324 -8.83 -6.71 -0.81
CA ASN A 324 -9.24 -7.67 0.20
C ASN A 324 -10.76 -7.66 0.37
N LEU A 325 -11.36 -6.47 0.36
CA LEU A 325 -12.81 -6.32 0.42
C LEU A 325 -13.48 -6.45 -0.95
N ALA A 326 -12.69 -6.48 -2.03
CA ALA A 326 -13.16 -6.43 -3.42
C ALA A 326 -14.08 -5.23 -3.68
N GLN A 327 -13.66 -4.03 -3.26
CA GLN A 327 -14.47 -2.80 -3.32
C GLN A 327 -13.80 -1.70 -4.14
N ILE A 328 -14.58 -1.00 -4.97
CA ILE A 328 -14.09 0.11 -5.80
C ILE A 328 -14.65 1.45 -5.32
N ASN A 329 -13.77 2.43 -5.15
CA ASN A 329 -14.13 3.83 -4.89
C ASN A 329 -13.61 4.72 -6.03
N PHE A 330 -14.49 5.51 -6.63
CA PHE A 330 -14.15 6.51 -7.65
C PHE A 330 -13.74 7.83 -7.00
N THR A 331 -12.78 8.51 -7.62
CA THR A 331 -12.34 9.81 -7.13
C THR A 331 -13.23 10.93 -7.70
N PRO A 332 -13.19 12.14 -7.11
CA PRO A 332 -13.84 13.32 -7.68
C PRO A 332 -13.50 13.65 -9.13
N LYS A 333 -12.42 13.08 -9.71
CA LYS A 333 -12.08 13.26 -11.14
C LYS A 333 -13.10 12.60 -12.06
N LYS A 334 -13.80 11.56 -11.60
CA LYS A 334 -14.84 10.82 -12.34
C LYS A 334 -16.11 10.74 -11.53
N GLN A 335 -16.99 11.74 -11.69
CA GLN A 335 -18.28 11.75 -11.02
C GLN A 335 -19.18 10.59 -11.50
N ILE A 336 -19.45 9.64 -10.61
CA ILE A 336 -20.45 8.59 -10.84
C ILE A 336 -21.88 9.07 -10.57
N ASN A 337 -22.80 8.67 -11.44
CA ASN A 337 -24.25 8.90 -11.35
C ASN A 337 -25.02 7.71 -11.94
N LYS A 338 -26.36 7.77 -11.92
CA LYS A 338 -27.23 6.69 -12.41
C LYS A 338 -27.08 6.38 -13.91
N ASP A 339 -26.56 7.33 -14.68
CA ASP A 339 -26.43 7.22 -16.13
C ASP A 339 -25.13 6.51 -16.55
N ASN A 340 -24.21 6.26 -15.60
CA ASN A 340 -22.94 5.58 -15.86
C ASN A 340 -23.10 4.06 -15.80
N ARG A 341 -22.52 3.37 -16.80
CA ARG A 341 -22.36 1.92 -16.77
C ARG A 341 -20.92 1.58 -16.39
N LEU A 342 -20.77 0.88 -15.28
CA LEU A 342 -19.49 0.41 -14.79
C LEU A 342 -19.32 -1.04 -15.25
N VAL A 343 -18.22 -1.32 -15.94
CA VAL A 343 -17.81 -2.70 -16.24
C VAL A 343 -16.46 -2.93 -15.62
N VAL A 344 -16.38 -3.94 -14.75
CA VAL A 344 -15.17 -4.30 -14.03
C VAL A 344 -14.78 -5.71 -14.45
N GLU A 345 -13.60 -5.85 -15.02
CA GLU A 345 -12.98 -7.13 -15.35
C GLU A 345 -11.77 -7.33 -14.46
N PHE A 346 -11.63 -8.45 -13.78
CA PHE A 346 -10.54 -8.68 -12.83
C PHE A 346 -10.30 -10.18 -12.63
N GLU A 347 -9.15 -10.55 -12.08
CA GLU A 347 -8.95 -11.90 -11.54
C GLU A 347 -9.12 -11.89 -10.03
N TYR A 348 -9.65 -12.97 -9.48
CA TYR A 348 -9.73 -13.18 -8.04
C TYR A 348 -9.14 -14.53 -7.65
N SER A 349 -8.57 -14.60 -6.44
CA SER A 349 -8.07 -15.83 -5.86
C SER A 349 -9.26 -16.73 -5.51
N ASP A 350 -9.29 -17.91 -6.08
CA ASP A 350 -10.26 -18.96 -5.80
C ASP A 350 -9.45 -20.23 -5.49
N ILE A 351 -9.52 -20.67 -4.23
CA ILE A 351 -8.70 -21.75 -3.69
C ILE A 351 -9.53 -23.05 -3.64
N ASN A 352 -10.53 -23.25 -4.51
CA ASN A 352 -11.30 -24.51 -4.47
C ASN A 352 -10.53 -25.69 -5.08
N TYR A 353 -9.81 -25.48 -6.20
CA TYR A 353 -9.01 -26.51 -6.87
C TYR A 353 -7.66 -25.96 -7.32
N THR A 354 -6.63 -26.80 -7.28
CA THR A 354 -5.36 -26.49 -7.96
C THR A 354 -5.59 -26.42 -9.47
N ARG A 355 -5.10 -25.36 -10.13
CA ARG A 355 -5.36 -25.09 -11.54
C ARG A 355 -4.08 -25.05 -12.35
N THR A 356 -3.93 -26.00 -13.25
CA THR A 356 -2.80 -26.04 -14.18
C THR A 356 -3.05 -25.13 -15.38
N LEU A 357 -2.01 -24.44 -15.83
CA LEU A 357 -1.99 -23.56 -16.99
C LEU A 357 -0.83 -23.93 -17.91
N PHE A 358 -1.16 -24.14 -19.19
CA PHE A 358 -0.20 -24.40 -20.25
C PHE A 358 -0.46 -23.42 -21.40
N PHE A 359 0.59 -22.71 -21.83
CA PHE A 359 0.49 -21.77 -22.95
C PHE A 359 1.70 -21.89 -23.88
N VAL A 360 1.45 -21.89 -25.19
CA VAL A 360 2.48 -21.82 -26.22
C VAL A 360 2.04 -20.81 -27.28
N GLY A 361 2.90 -19.86 -27.61
CA GLY A 361 2.72 -18.89 -28.67
C GLY A 361 3.94 -18.86 -29.58
N ASN A 362 3.70 -18.85 -30.89
CA ASN A 362 4.74 -18.71 -31.90
C ASN A 362 4.35 -17.65 -32.93
N GLU A 363 5.24 -16.69 -33.19
CA GLU A 363 5.10 -15.66 -34.23
C GLU A 363 6.30 -15.71 -35.16
N TRP A 364 6.06 -16.11 -36.41
CA TRP A 364 7.06 -16.11 -37.47
C TRP A 364 6.84 -14.90 -38.38
N ILE A 365 7.79 -13.96 -38.36
CA ILE A 365 7.77 -12.72 -39.13
C ILE A 365 8.73 -12.83 -40.32
N ASN A 366 8.21 -12.60 -41.51
CA ASN A 366 8.95 -12.42 -42.75
C ASN A 366 8.57 -11.06 -43.36
N LYS A 367 9.31 -10.61 -44.38
CA LYS A 367 9.05 -9.35 -45.10
C LYS A 367 7.65 -9.27 -45.72
N ASN A 368 7.12 -10.40 -46.19
CA ASN A 368 5.84 -10.45 -46.92
C ASN A 368 4.71 -11.09 -46.12
N TYR A 369 5.00 -11.83 -45.05
CA TYR A 369 3.98 -12.51 -44.26
C TYR A 369 4.36 -12.65 -42.79
N THR A 370 3.37 -12.69 -41.91
CA THR A 370 3.51 -13.03 -40.50
C THR A 370 2.55 -14.18 -40.18
N LEU A 371 3.07 -15.30 -39.71
CA LEU A 371 2.28 -16.44 -39.24
C LEU A 371 2.29 -16.49 -37.72
N ARG A 372 1.15 -16.78 -37.10
CA ARG A 372 1.00 -16.86 -35.64
C ARG A 372 0.24 -18.12 -35.26
N PHE A 373 0.77 -18.87 -34.32
CA PHE A 373 0.12 -20.04 -33.71
C PHE A 373 0.08 -19.85 -32.20
N ASN A 374 -1.07 -20.05 -31.57
CA ASN A 374 -1.18 -20.04 -30.12
C ASN A 374 -2.01 -21.22 -29.62
N TYR A 375 -1.59 -21.82 -28.51
CA TYR A 375 -2.29 -22.86 -27.79
C TYR A 375 -2.37 -22.46 -26.31
N PHE A 376 -3.57 -22.51 -25.74
CA PHE A 376 -3.85 -22.23 -24.33
C PHE A 376 -4.66 -23.38 -23.75
N SER A 377 -4.31 -23.81 -22.53
CA SER A 377 -5.06 -24.79 -21.76
C SER A 377 -5.00 -24.45 -20.28
N GLU A 378 -6.15 -24.25 -19.67
CA GLU A 378 -6.33 -24.07 -18.23
C GLU A 378 -7.28 -25.17 -17.72
N GLN A 379 -6.88 -25.89 -16.66
CA GLN A 379 -7.64 -27.03 -16.16
C GLN A 379 -7.51 -27.20 -14.65
N ASP A 380 -8.64 -27.40 -13.98
CA ASP A 380 -8.72 -27.74 -12.56
C ASP A 380 -8.39 -29.22 -12.31
N LEU A 381 -7.60 -29.48 -11.27
CA LEU A 381 -7.27 -30.82 -10.81
C LEU A 381 -8.41 -31.38 -9.94
N LYS A 382 -9.37 -32.08 -10.56
CA LYS A 382 -10.58 -32.62 -9.90
C LYS A 382 -10.33 -33.51 -8.66
N ASN A 383 -9.13 -34.07 -8.52
CA ASN A 383 -8.74 -34.96 -7.41
C ASN A 383 -7.86 -34.27 -6.35
N GLN A 384 -7.63 -32.96 -6.46
CA GLN A 384 -6.86 -32.15 -5.51
C GLN A 384 -7.64 -30.86 -5.16
N PRO A 385 -8.81 -30.96 -4.51
CA PRO A 385 -9.46 -29.79 -3.94
C PRO A 385 -8.59 -29.23 -2.80
N ILE A 386 -8.67 -27.93 -2.57
CA ILE A 386 -7.90 -27.26 -1.50
C ILE A 386 -8.84 -26.77 -0.38
N GLN A 387 -9.83 -25.93 -0.69
CA GLN A 387 -10.81 -25.43 0.30
C GLN A 387 -12.10 -26.24 0.38
N GLN A 388 -12.46 -26.98 -0.67
CA GLN A 388 -13.72 -27.72 -0.76
C GLN A 388 -13.49 -29.22 -0.50
N ASP A 389 -13.62 -29.64 0.76
CA ASP A 389 -13.58 -31.05 1.11
C ASP A 389 -14.87 -31.75 0.69
N LEU A 390 -14.78 -32.53 -0.39
CA LEU A 390 -15.93 -33.22 -0.99
C LEU A 390 -16.11 -34.64 -0.45
N SER A 391 -17.24 -34.88 0.21
CA SER A 391 -17.70 -36.22 0.59
C SER A 391 -18.07 -37.08 -0.62
N THR A 392 -18.18 -38.40 -0.41
CA THR A 392 -18.62 -39.34 -1.47
C THR A 392 -20.02 -39.02 -1.99
N LYS A 393 -20.92 -38.50 -1.14
CA LYS A 393 -22.28 -38.10 -1.53
C LYS A 393 -22.24 -36.87 -2.45
N GLU A 394 -21.41 -35.89 -2.10
CA GLU A 394 -21.26 -34.66 -2.87
C GLU A 394 -20.57 -34.91 -4.22
N LYS A 395 -19.57 -35.80 -4.28
CA LYS A 395 -18.97 -36.22 -5.57
C LYS A 395 -20.00 -36.89 -6.48
N LYS A 396 -20.90 -37.72 -5.92
CA LYS A 396 -22.01 -38.33 -6.68
C LYS A 396 -22.99 -37.26 -7.18
N LEU A 397 -23.31 -36.26 -6.34
CA LEU A 397 -24.13 -35.11 -6.74
C LEU A 397 -23.50 -34.40 -7.94
N LEU A 398 -22.23 -33.97 -7.84
CA LEU A 398 -21.50 -33.29 -8.92
C LEU A 398 -21.38 -34.11 -10.21
N THR A 399 -21.33 -35.44 -10.11
CA THR A 399 -21.34 -36.34 -11.28
C THR A 399 -22.72 -36.38 -11.96
N SER A 400 -23.80 -36.24 -11.18
CA SER A 400 -25.17 -36.42 -11.65
C SER A 400 -25.78 -35.20 -12.35
N ILE A 401 -25.34 -33.99 -11.99
CA ILE A 401 -25.91 -32.70 -12.41
C ILE A 401 -25.58 -32.26 -13.84
N GLY A 402 -24.65 -32.92 -14.54
CA GLY A 402 -24.26 -32.45 -15.89
C GLY A 402 -23.67 -31.06 -15.85
N ASP A 403 -24.18 -30.19 -16.72
CA ASP A 403 -23.77 -28.79 -16.84
C ASP A 403 -24.69 -27.82 -16.04
N SER A 404 -25.66 -28.35 -15.27
CA SER A 404 -26.54 -27.57 -14.39
C SER A 404 -25.88 -27.23 -13.04
N LEU A 405 -24.93 -26.28 -13.04
CA LEU A 405 -24.16 -25.92 -11.85
C LEU A 405 -25.00 -25.42 -10.67
N GLN A 406 -26.15 -24.80 -10.94
CA GLN A 406 -27.08 -24.33 -9.91
C GLN A 406 -27.69 -25.45 -9.05
N ASP A 407 -27.66 -26.69 -9.54
CA ASP A 407 -28.19 -27.87 -8.82
C ASP A 407 -27.13 -28.48 -7.88
N ALA A 408 -25.93 -27.91 -7.80
CA ALA A 408 -24.82 -28.36 -6.95
C ALA A 408 -24.97 -27.93 -5.47
N LEU A 409 -26.19 -27.87 -4.94
CA LEU A 409 -26.46 -27.46 -3.57
C LEU A 409 -26.30 -28.65 -2.61
N SER A 410 -25.50 -28.47 -1.56
CA SER A 410 -25.29 -29.45 -0.49
C SER A 410 -25.56 -28.82 0.88
N TYR A 411 -26.13 -29.60 1.79
CA TYR A 411 -26.27 -29.19 3.20
C TYR A 411 -24.91 -29.27 3.89
N HIS A 412 -24.48 -28.17 4.52
CA HIS A 412 -23.20 -28.11 5.22
C HIS A 412 -23.43 -28.16 6.73
N ILE A 413 -23.53 -29.38 7.25
CA ILE A 413 -23.87 -29.70 8.64
C ILE A 413 -22.84 -30.67 9.18
N ASP A 414 -21.94 -30.17 10.03
CA ASP A 414 -20.91 -30.98 10.69
C ASP A 414 -21.27 -31.24 12.15
N SER A 415 -21.08 -32.47 12.62
CA SER A 415 -21.17 -32.78 14.04
C SER A 415 -19.77 -32.68 14.68
N ILE A 416 -19.64 -31.81 15.67
CA ILE A 416 -18.38 -31.55 16.37
C ILE A 416 -18.57 -31.51 17.89
N LEU A 417 -17.47 -31.64 18.63
CA LEU A 417 -17.46 -31.43 20.08
C LEU A 417 -17.71 -29.96 20.41
N PHE A 418 -18.23 -29.71 21.61
CA PHE A 418 -18.45 -28.35 22.08
C PHE A 418 -17.15 -27.53 22.06
N ASN A 419 -17.25 -26.30 21.56
CA ASN A 419 -16.16 -25.36 21.43
C ASN A 419 -16.69 -23.95 21.73
N THR A 420 -15.98 -23.20 22.57
CA THR A 420 -16.34 -21.83 22.95
C THR A 420 -15.89 -20.77 21.93
N ASN A 421 -15.08 -21.17 20.93
CA ASN A 421 -14.59 -20.30 19.87
C ASN A 421 -15.55 -20.15 18.68
N GLU A 422 -16.60 -20.97 18.60
CA GLU A 422 -17.47 -21.07 17.43
C GLU A 422 -18.95 -20.95 17.80
N VAL A 423 -19.78 -20.53 16.85
CA VAL A 423 -21.24 -20.52 17.02
C VAL A 423 -21.79 -21.91 16.72
N LEU A 424 -22.33 -22.56 17.75
CA LEU A 424 -22.84 -23.92 17.67
C LEU A 424 -24.36 -24.00 17.82
N TYR A 425 -24.90 -25.10 17.30
CA TYR A 425 -26.33 -25.35 17.24
C TYR A 425 -26.64 -26.70 17.89
N LYS A 426 -27.84 -26.79 18.47
CA LYS A 426 -28.47 -28.06 18.82
C LYS A 426 -29.54 -28.39 17.79
N LYS A 427 -29.71 -29.68 17.53
CA LYS A 427 -30.78 -30.20 16.68
C LYS A 427 -32.01 -30.45 17.55
N ILE A 428 -33.16 -29.89 17.17
CA ILE A 428 -34.45 -30.11 17.85
C ILE A 428 -35.47 -30.67 16.85
N ASP A 429 -36.41 -31.44 17.38
CA ASP A 429 -37.62 -31.81 16.65
C ASP A 429 -38.65 -30.67 16.80
N SER A 430 -39.30 -30.30 15.70
CA SER A 430 -40.35 -29.28 15.71
C SER A 430 -41.64 -29.90 15.18
N LEU A 431 -42.76 -29.70 15.87
CA LEU A 431 -44.06 -30.29 15.51
C LEU A 431 -44.45 -29.87 14.08
N GLY A 432 -44.20 -30.76 13.11
CA GLY A 432 -44.52 -30.57 11.70
C GLY A 432 -43.35 -30.24 10.76
N PHE A 433 -42.12 -30.01 11.24
CA PHE A 433 -40.94 -29.84 10.39
C PHE A 433 -39.77 -30.69 10.89
N ASP A 434 -39.21 -31.52 10.01
CA ASP A 434 -38.09 -32.40 10.31
C ASP A 434 -36.80 -31.58 10.58
N SER A 435 -36.16 -31.85 11.73
CA SER A 435 -34.77 -31.50 12.01
C SER A 435 -34.43 -29.99 11.96
N VAL A 436 -34.90 -29.22 12.95
CA VAL A 436 -34.59 -27.78 13.08
C VAL A 436 -33.32 -27.57 13.92
N PHE A 437 -32.48 -26.62 13.51
CA PHE A 437 -31.28 -26.25 14.27
C PHE A 437 -31.49 -24.94 15.02
N VAL A 438 -31.18 -24.93 16.32
CA VAL A 438 -31.31 -23.75 17.17
C VAL A 438 -29.99 -23.46 17.85
N TYR A 439 -29.58 -22.20 17.83
CA TYR A 439 -28.36 -21.73 18.50
C TYR A 439 -28.33 -22.19 19.97
N CYS A 440 -27.21 -22.76 20.40
CA CYS A 440 -27.04 -23.30 21.74
C CYS A 440 -25.58 -23.12 22.20
N ASN A 441 -25.40 -22.72 23.45
CA ASN A 441 -24.11 -22.55 24.10
C ASN A 441 -23.87 -23.56 25.25
N ASN A 442 -24.75 -24.56 25.41
CA ASN A 442 -24.59 -25.60 26.43
C ASN A 442 -23.72 -26.74 25.87
N ALA A 443 -22.67 -27.10 26.60
CA ALA A 443 -21.72 -28.15 26.25
C ALA A 443 -22.38 -29.52 25.98
N ASP A 444 -23.50 -29.82 26.65
CA ASP A 444 -24.20 -31.10 26.51
C ASP A 444 -25.08 -31.22 25.25
N SER A 445 -25.29 -30.14 24.50
CA SER A 445 -26.27 -30.10 23.40
C SER A 445 -25.78 -29.39 22.14
N ALA A 446 -24.80 -28.50 22.26
CA ALA A 446 -24.27 -27.70 21.17
C ALA A 446 -23.19 -28.49 20.39
N HIS A 447 -23.64 -29.32 19.45
CA HIS A 447 -22.78 -30.27 18.71
C HIS A 447 -22.83 -30.11 17.19
N TYR A 448 -23.51 -29.10 16.66
CA TYR A 448 -23.65 -28.91 15.22
C TYR A 448 -23.06 -27.57 14.78
N ARG A 449 -22.15 -27.63 13.80
CA ARG A 449 -21.62 -26.48 13.07
C ARG A 449 -22.32 -26.39 11.71
N LEU A 450 -22.87 -25.22 11.39
CA LEU A 450 -23.67 -24.97 10.20
C LEU A 450 -23.06 -23.83 9.38
N SER A 451 -23.10 -23.93 8.06
CA SER A 451 -22.78 -22.82 7.16
C SER A 451 -24.02 -22.37 6.40
N PHE A 452 -24.35 -21.09 6.51
CA PHE A 452 -25.56 -20.50 5.94
C PHE A 452 -25.26 -19.71 4.68
N SER A 453 -26.10 -19.88 3.65
CA SER A 453 -26.11 -19.05 2.44
C SER A 453 -27.37 -18.22 2.38
N ASN A 454 -27.27 -17.01 1.83
CA ASN A 454 -28.43 -16.15 1.59
C ASN A 454 -29.18 -16.64 0.34
N VAL A 455 -30.40 -17.13 0.53
CA VAL A 455 -31.27 -17.66 -0.54
C VAL A 455 -32.32 -16.65 -1.01
N GLY A 456 -32.30 -15.44 -0.45
CA GLY A 456 -33.25 -14.37 -0.72
C GLY A 456 -34.48 -14.42 0.21
N GLN A 457 -35.10 -13.26 0.40
CA GLN A 457 -36.27 -13.11 1.27
C GLN A 457 -37.43 -14.01 0.84
N GLY A 458 -37.94 -14.82 1.76
CA GLY A 458 -39.06 -15.74 1.52
C GLY A 458 -38.65 -17.12 0.97
N ASN A 459 -37.35 -17.36 0.74
CA ASN A 459 -36.84 -18.62 0.20
C ASN A 459 -36.05 -19.44 1.22
N GLY A 460 -35.90 -18.98 2.47
CA GLY A 460 -35.12 -19.66 3.51
C GLY A 460 -35.84 -19.74 4.85
N ASN A 461 -35.41 -20.64 5.73
CA ASN A 461 -36.03 -20.86 7.04
C ASN A 461 -35.33 -20.13 8.19
N TYR A 462 -34.27 -19.37 7.92
CA TYR A 462 -33.46 -18.70 8.94
C TYR A 462 -33.29 -17.21 8.68
N ILE A 463 -33.12 -16.43 9.75
CA ILE A 463 -32.69 -15.03 9.72
C ILE A 463 -31.45 -14.84 10.60
N GLN A 464 -30.55 -13.95 10.22
CA GLN A 464 -29.46 -13.52 11.09
C GLN A 464 -30.02 -12.62 12.22
N ILE A 465 -29.58 -12.85 13.46
CA ILE A 465 -29.93 -12.03 14.63
C ILE A 465 -28.68 -11.37 15.23
N ASN A 466 -28.86 -10.19 15.82
CA ASN A 466 -27.78 -9.46 16.49
C ASN A 466 -27.55 -10.03 17.89
N THR A 467 -26.32 -10.45 18.19
CA THR A 467 -25.91 -10.97 19.51
C THR A 467 -24.49 -10.52 19.86
N ILE A 468 -24.06 -10.72 21.10
CA ILE A 468 -22.67 -10.50 21.56
C ILE A 468 -21.75 -11.71 21.33
N ALA A 469 -22.27 -12.79 20.73
CA ALA A 469 -21.48 -13.98 20.44
C ALA A 469 -20.35 -13.66 19.44
N ASN A 470 -19.21 -14.35 19.59
CA ASN A 470 -18.09 -14.23 18.66
C ASN A 470 -18.37 -14.94 17.32
N GLY A 471 -19.27 -14.40 16.51
CA GLY A 471 -19.65 -14.94 15.20
C GLY A 471 -21.10 -14.63 14.80
N ARG A 472 -21.54 -15.16 13.65
CA ARG A 472 -22.90 -14.96 13.13
C ARG A 472 -23.87 -15.96 13.72
N VAL A 473 -24.95 -15.46 14.32
CA VAL A 473 -26.03 -16.29 14.86
C VAL A 473 -27.26 -16.19 13.96
N PHE A 474 -27.69 -17.33 13.45
CA PHE A 474 -28.93 -17.49 12.69
C PHE A 474 -30.02 -18.12 13.55
N LYS A 475 -31.22 -17.54 13.50
CA LYS A 475 -32.42 -18.02 14.19
C LYS A 475 -33.40 -18.58 13.16
N TRP A 476 -33.90 -19.78 13.44
CA TRP A 476 -34.98 -20.38 12.66
C TRP A 476 -36.30 -19.61 12.85
N ILE A 477 -37.04 -19.42 11.75
CA ILE A 477 -38.40 -18.88 11.75
C ILE A 477 -39.33 -19.95 11.17
N GLN A 478 -40.44 -20.17 11.87
CA GLN A 478 -41.48 -21.08 11.41
C GLN A 478 -42.09 -20.63 10.07
N PRO A 479 -42.15 -21.51 9.06
CA PRO A 479 -42.88 -21.25 7.82
C PRO A 479 -44.38 -21.02 8.08
N ILE A 480 -44.98 -20.09 7.34
CA ILE A 480 -46.43 -19.83 7.39
C ILE A 480 -47.05 -20.48 6.15
N SER A 481 -48.01 -21.39 6.34
CA SER A 481 -48.65 -22.14 5.23
C SER A 481 -47.63 -22.85 4.31
N ASN A 482 -46.59 -23.47 4.88
CA ASN A 482 -45.45 -24.08 4.18
C ASN A 482 -44.61 -23.12 3.30
N GLN A 483 -44.76 -21.80 3.46
CA GLN A 483 -43.90 -20.81 2.80
C GLN A 483 -42.83 -20.30 3.77
N PRO A 484 -41.53 -20.46 3.46
CA PRO A 484 -40.44 -19.95 4.27
C PRO A 484 -40.54 -18.43 4.48
N GLN A 485 -40.15 -17.93 5.65
CA GLN A 485 -40.25 -16.51 6.02
C GLN A 485 -38.88 -15.83 6.16
N GLY A 486 -37.80 -16.62 6.23
CA GLY A 486 -36.43 -16.15 6.34
C GLY A 486 -35.77 -15.90 4.99
N ASN A 487 -34.47 -15.64 5.05
CA ASN A 487 -33.62 -15.35 3.89
C ASN A 487 -32.32 -16.18 3.86
N TYR A 488 -32.12 -17.08 4.84
CA TYR A 488 -30.97 -17.97 4.91
C TYR A 488 -31.37 -19.43 5.05
N GLU A 489 -30.50 -20.31 4.58
CA GLU A 489 -30.60 -21.77 4.70
C GLU A 489 -29.18 -22.37 4.89
N PRO A 490 -28.99 -23.45 5.69
CA PRO A 490 -27.70 -24.09 5.94
C PRO A 490 -27.20 -24.94 4.75
N VAL A 491 -27.17 -24.33 3.57
CA VAL A 491 -26.70 -24.93 2.31
C VAL A 491 -25.50 -24.17 1.77
N VAL A 492 -24.66 -24.87 1.03
CA VAL A 492 -23.51 -24.31 0.28
C VAL A 492 -23.61 -24.75 -1.18
N LEU A 493 -23.22 -23.87 -2.09
CA LEU A 493 -23.09 -24.19 -3.51
C LEU A 493 -21.72 -24.81 -3.77
N LEU A 494 -21.70 -26.09 -4.15
CA LEU A 494 -20.47 -26.80 -4.46
C LEU A 494 -19.93 -26.39 -5.84
N ILE A 495 -18.63 -26.14 -5.91
CA ILE A 495 -17.95 -25.68 -7.11
C ILE A 495 -17.43 -26.89 -7.90
N THR A 496 -17.73 -26.93 -9.20
CA THR A 496 -17.25 -27.97 -10.12
C THR A 496 -15.84 -27.66 -10.63
N PRO A 497 -15.01 -28.68 -10.89
CA PRO A 497 -13.74 -28.52 -11.58
C PRO A 497 -13.97 -28.30 -13.08
N LYS A 498 -13.32 -27.27 -13.65
CA LYS A 498 -13.53 -26.79 -15.04
C LYS A 498 -12.28 -26.98 -15.90
N LYS A 499 -12.47 -27.00 -17.23
CA LYS A 499 -11.39 -27.04 -18.24
C LYS A 499 -11.71 -26.08 -19.38
N LYS A 500 -10.73 -25.27 -19.78
CA LYS A 500 -10.84 -24.31 -20.87
C LYS A 500 -9.60 -24.34 -21.75
N GLN A 501 -9.78 -24.59 -23.04
CA GLN A 501 -8.69 -24.68 -24.01
C GLN A 501 -9.03 -23.86 -25.26
N MET A 502 -8.00 -23.29 -25.88
CA MET A 502 -8.15 -22.59 -27.15
C MET A 502 -6.89 -22.73 -28.01
N ILE A 503 -7.10 -22.91 -29.31
CA ILE A 503 -6.06 -22.87 -30.33
C ILE A 503 -6.37 -21.73 -31.27
N THR A 504 -5.38 -20.92 -31.64
CA THR A 504 -5.50 -19.95 -32.74
C THR A 504 -4.39 -20.11 -33.77
N LEU A 505 -4.77 -19.93 -35.04
CA LEU A 505 -3.89 -19.88 -36.20
C LEU A 505 -4.19 -18.59 -36.95
N ALA A 506 -3.21 -17.70 -37.11
CA ALA A 506 -3.39 -16.44 -37.82
C ALA A 506 -2.28 -16.23 -38.86
N ALA A 507 -2.64 -15.59 -39.97
CA ALA A 507 -1.72 -15.22 -41.04
C ALA A 507 -2.01 -13.80 -41.54
N ASP A 508 -1.00 -12.94 -41.49
CA ASP A 508 -0.98 -11.66 -42.19
C ASP A 508 -0.15 -11.81 -43.46
N TYR A 509 -0.70 -11.48 -44.63
CA TYR A 509 -0.01 -11.58 -45.92
C TYR A 509 -0.10 -10.26 -46.69
N LEU A 510 1.05 -9.71 -47.09
CA LEU A 510 1.14 -8.53 -47.94
C LEU A 510 1.00 -8.94 -49.41
N LEU A 511 -0.23 -8.95 -49.93
CA LEU A 511 -0.53 -9.20 -51.35
C LEU A 511 0.18 -8.19 -52.27
N SER A 512 0.34 -6.94 -51.81
CA SER A 512 1.12 -5.90 -52.47
C SER A 512 1.64 -4.87 -51.45
N LYS A 513 2.45 -3.89 -51.88
CA LYS A 513 2.85 -2.76 -51.01
C LYS A 513 1.67 -1.93 -50.47
N LYS A 514 0.47 -2.11 -51.04
CA LYS A 514 -0.75 -1.36 -50.73
C LYS A 514 -1.87 -2.23 -50.16
N THR A 515 -1.70 -3.55 -50.10
CA THR A 515 -2.80 -4.48 -49.76
C THR A 515 -2.34 -5.52 -48.75
N LYS A 516 -3.02 -5.58 -47.60
CA LYS A 516 -2.78 -6.56 -46.54
C LYS A 516 -4.02 -7.44 -46.37
N LEU A 517 -3.83 -8.76 -46.46
CA LEU A 517 -4.82 -9.77 -46.05
C LEU A 517 -4.45 -10.26 -44.65
N SER A 518 -5.41 -10.39 -43.75
CA SER A 518 -5.25 -10.97 -42.42
C SER A 518 -6.34 -12.02 -42.22
N ILE A 519 -5.98 -13.25 -41.86
CA ILE A 519 -6.93 -14.32 -41.55
C ILE A 519 -6.56 -14.93 -40.20
N GLU A 520 -7.56 -15.26 -39.39
CA GLU A 520 -7.39 -15.91 -38.08
C GLU A 520 -8.50 -16.94 -37.87
N THR A 521 -8.14 -18.14 -37.45
CA THR A 521 -9.07 -19.20 -37.06
C THR A 521 -8.82 -19.59 -35.61
N ALA A 522 -9.88 -19.84 -34.85
CA ALA A 522 -9.83 -20.27 -33.47
C ALA A 522 -10.68 -21.52 -33.23
N PHE A 523 -10.21 -22.42 -32.38
CA PHE A 523 -10.97 -23.58 -31.89
C PHE A 523 -10.95 -23.55 -30.36
N SER A 524 -12.10 -23.77 -29.72
CA SER A 524 -12.24 -23.77 -28.27
C SER A 524 -12.83 -25.09 -27.77
N ASN A 525 -12.37 -25.55 -26.61
CA ASN A 525 -12.98 -26.62 -25.83
C ASN A 525 -13.18 -26.11 -24.40
N ASN A 526 -14.44 -26.05 -23.94
CA ASN A 526 -14.79 -25.51 -22.63
C ASN A 526 -15.76 -26.44 -21.90
N ASN A 527 -15.25 -27.18 -20.93
CA ASN A 527 -16.01 -28.13 -20.12
C ASN A 527 -16.18 -27.56 -18.70
N ILE A 528 -17.42 -27.30 -18.29
CA ILE A 528 -17.75 -26.65 -17.02
C ILE A 528 -17.93 -27.63 -15.84
N ASN A 529 -17.86 -28.94 -16.10
CA ASN A 529 -17.92 -29.97 -15.07
C ASN A 529 -17.13 -31.24 -15.47
N LEU A 530 -15.90 -31.36 -14.95
CA LEU A 530 -15.02 -32.51 -15.18
C LEU A 530 -15.38 -33.78 -14.40
N PHE A 531 -16.35 -33.72 -13.47
CA PHE A 531 -16.89 -34.91 -12.81
C PHE A 531 -17.95 -35.61 -13.67
N SER A 532 -18.79 -34.84 -14.38
CA SER A 532 -19.87 -35.38 -15.19
C SER A 532 -19.41 -35.78 -16.60
N THR A 533 -19.98 -36.86 -17.11
CA THR A 533 -19.88 -37.29 -18.52
C THR A 533 -21.10 -36.90 -19.36
N LYS A 534 -22.13 -36.30 -18.75
CA LYS A 534 -23.30 -35.78 -19.46
C LYS A 534 -22.98 -34.48 -20.19
N ASP A 535 -23.79 -34.15 -21.19
CA ASP A 535 -23.82 -32.86 -21.89
C ASP A 535 -22.51 -32.42 -22.59
N LYS A 536 -21.67 -33.36 -23.08
CA LYS A 536 -20.38 -33.01 -23.71
C LYS A 536 -20.44 -32.55 -25.17
N ASN A 537 -21.63 -32.52 -25.76
CA ASN A 537 -21.81 -32.12 -27.16
C ASN A 537 -21.74 -30.60 -27.38
N ASP A 538 -21.72 -29.79 -26.32
CA ASP A 538 -21.60 -28.33 -26.43
C ASP A 538 -20.29 -27.75 -25.91
N ASP A 539 -19.31 -28.60 -25.59
CA ASP A 539 -17.96 -28.20 -25.14
C ASP A 539 -17.12 -27.57 -26.26
N ASN A 540 -17.27 -28.00 -27.52
CA ASN A 540 -16.37 -27.65 -28.63
C ASN A 540 -17.00 -26.65 -29.60
N GLY A 541 -16.23 -25.62 -29.98
CA GLY A 541 -16.66 -24.62 -30.97
C GLY A 541 -15.49 -24.02 -31.76
N PHE A 542 -15.80 -23.26 -32.81
CA PHE A 542 -14.80 -22.62 -33.67
C PHE A 542 -15.18 -21.18 -34.07
N ALA A 543 -14.18 -20.39 -34.45
CA ALA A 543 -14.38 -19.04 -34.97
C ALA A 543 -13.37 -18.72 -36.08
N ILE A 544 -13.75 -17.87 -37.02
CA ILE A 544 -12.92 -17.45 -38.15
C ILE A 544 -13.08 -15.94 -38.35
N LYS A 545 -11.99 -15.24 -38.59
CA LYS A 545 -11.98 -13.81 -38.97
C LYS A 545 -11.07 -13.58 -40.16
N MET A 546 -11.55 -12.82 -41.13
CA MET A 546 -10.80 -12.39 -42.30
C MET A 546 -10.91 -10.87 -42.43
N ASN A 547 -9.80 -10.22 -42.78
CA ASN A 547 -9.73 -8.79 -43.01
C ASN A 547 -8.83 -8.46 -44.20
N ILE A 548 -9.31 -7.63 -45.13
CA ILE A 548 -8.56 -7.16 -46.30
C ILE A 548 -8.50 -5.64 -46.24
N ILE A 549 -7.29 -5.09 -46.11
CA ILE A 549 -7.05 -3.64 -46.04
C ILE A 549 -6.28 -3.21 -47.29
N ASN A 550 -6.81 -2.23 -48.02
CA ASN A 550 -6.16 -1.61 -49.18
C ASN A 550 -5.90 -0.12 -48.90
N LYS A 551 -4.66 0.34 -49.09
CA LYS A 551 -4.24 1.74 -48.88
C LYS A 551 -3.75 2.35 -50.19
N GLN A 552 -4.47 3.35 -50.68
CA GLN A 552 -4.13 4.09 -51.90
C GLN A 552 -3.91 5.57 -51.57
N ASN A 553 -3.10 6.25 -52.38
CA ASN A 553 -2.99 7.70 -52.30
C ASN A 553 -4.04 8.27 -53.25
N LEU A 554 -4.94 9.13 -52.78
CA LEU A 554 -5.95 9.78 -53.63
C LEU A 554 -5.30 10.81 -54.53
N TRP A 555 -4.60 11.78 -53.94
CA TRP A 555 -3.93 12.86 -54.65
C TRP A 555 -2.59 13.20 -53.97
N LYS A 556 -1.54 13.38 -54.78
CA LYS A 556 -0.25 13.92 -54.34
C LYS A 556 -0.28 15.44 -54.53
N THR A 557 -0.33 16.20 -53.44
CA THR A 557 -0.08 17.65 -53.49
C THR A 557 1.10 17.99 -52.59
N ASN A 558 1.87 19.04 -52.93
CA ASN A 558 3.07 19.43 -52.18
C ASN A 558 2.82 19.82 -50.70
N LYS A 559 1.56 20.00 -50.28
CA LYS A 559 1.22 20.42 -48.90
C LYS A 559 0.35 19.44 -48.10
N ASN A 560 -0.47 18.57 -48.72
CA ASN A 560 -1.27 17.58 -47.98
C ASN A 560 -1.58 16.34 -48.83
N ASN A 561 -1.02 15.18 -48.46
CA ASN A 561 -1.30 13.90 -49.11
C ASN A 561 -2.44 13.17 -48.37
N TRP A 562 -3.59 13.08 -49.00
CA TRP A 562 -4.73 12.28 -48.53
C TRP A 562 -4.61 10.84 -49.01
N ASN A 563 -4.80 9.89 -48.10
CA ASN A 563 -4.82 8.47 -48.38
C ASN A 563 -6.25 7.95 -48.27
N PHE A 564 -6.65 7.10 -49.22
CA PHE A 564 -7.87 6.31 -49.15
C PHE A 564 -7.54 4.93 -48.62
N ILE A 565 -8.27 4.49 -47.60
CA ILE A 565 -8.17 3.18 -47.00
C ILE A 565 -9.52 2.50 -47.14
N SER A 566 -9.56 1.34 -47.80
CA SER A 566 -10.73 0.47 -47.81
C SER A 566 -10.44 -0.81 -47.03
N GLU A 567 -11.37 -1.20 -46.19
CA GLU A 567 -11.27 -2.37 -45.32
C GLU A 567 -12.54 -3.22 -45.47
N ILE A 568 -12.36 -4.51 -45.80
CA ILE A 568 -13.42 -5.51 -45.88
C ILE A 568 -13.14 -6.56 -44.81
N SER A 569 -14.09 -6.76 -43.90
CA SER A 569 -13.99 -7.75 -42.83
C SER A 569 -15.13 -8.75 -42.84
N SER A 570 -14.85 -9.99 -42.46
CA SER A 570 -15.84 -11.04 -42.24
C SER A 570 -15.43 -11.86 -41.03
N GLU A 571 -16.39 -12.18 -40.16
CA GLU A 571 -16.20 -12.95 -38.94
C GLU A 571 -17.34 -13.96 -38.81
N ILE A 572 -16.99 -15.21 -38.51
CA ILE A 572 -17.91 -16.33 -38.30
C ILE A 572 -17.61 -16.90 -36.93
N VAL A 573 -18.61 -17.05 -36.08
CA VAL A 573 -18.46 -17.63 -34.74
C VAL A 573 -19.52 -18.70 -34.54
N ASP A 574 -19.09 -19.92 -34.25
CA ASP A 574 -19.97 -21.02 -33.92
C ASP A 574 -20.66 -20.80 -32.57
N LYS A 575 -21.90 -21.30 -32.40
CA LYS A 575 -22.68 -21.09 -31.18
C LYS A 575 -22.07 -21.74 -29.92
N GLN A 576 -21.15 -22.69 -30.07
CA GLN A 576 -20.40 -23.31 -28.98
C GLN A 576 -19.01 -22.70 -28.76
N PHE A 577 -18.59 -21.72 -29.56
CA PHE A 577 -17.31 -21.07 -29.37
C PHE A 577 -17.26 -20.32 -28.02
N SER A 578 -16.27 -20.65 -27.19
CA SER A 578 -16.09 -20.09 -25.85
C SER A 578 -14.73 -19.39 -25.75
N PRO A 579 -14.68 -18.04 -25.73
CA PRO A 579 -13.43 -17.31 -25.64
C PRO A 579 -12.84 -17.36 -24.22
N ILE A 580 -11.51 -17.27 -24.06
CA ILE A 580 -10.84 -17.29 -22.73
C ILE A 580 -11.31 -16.11 -21.87
N GLU A 581 -11.08 -14.89 -22.35
CA GLU A 581 -11.68 -13.65 -21.88
C GLU A 581 -12.33 -12.93 -23.08
N ARG A 582 -12.98 -11.79 -22.84
CA ARG A 582 -13.63 -11.03 -23.92
C ARG A 582 -12.61 -10.59 -24.98
N TYR A 583 -12.93 -10.85 -26.24
CA TYR A 583 -12.14 -10.41 -27.40
C TYR A 583 -12.74 -9.23 -28.17
N ARG A 584 -14.04 -8.97 -28.00
CA ARG A 584 -14.76 -7.80 -28.55
C ARG A 584 -14.72 -6.62 -27.58
N ASP A 585 -15.17 -5.45 -28.05
CA ASP A 585 -15.28 -4.25 -27.22
C ASP A 585 -16.25 -4.45 -26.04
N VAL A 586 -16.01 -3.75 -24.93
CA VAL A 586 -16.79 -3.90 -23.69
C VAL A 586 -18.27 -3.56 -23.84
N GLU A 587 -18.60 -2.66 -24.76
CA GLU A 587 -19.95 -2.24 -25.08
C GLU A 587 -20.55 -2.99 -26.28
N PHE A 588 -19.89 -4.02 -26.82
CA PHE A 588 -20.33 -4.71 -28.04
C PHE A 588 -21.80 -5.16 -27.95
N ASP A 589 -22.18 -5.87 -26.89
CA ASP A 589 -23.55 -6.38 -26.74
C ASP A 589 -24.58 -5.24 -26.69
N ARG A 590 -24.24 -4.10 -26.09
CA ARG A 590 -25.12 -2.92 -26.05
C ARG A 590 -25.21 -2.25 -27.42
N ASP A 591 -24.08 -2.02 -28.06
CA ASP A 591 -23.98 -1.39 -29.39
C ASP A 591 -24.64 -2.23 -30.50
N TRP A 592 -25.06 -3.46 -30.19
CA TRP A 592 -25.83 -4.36 -31.06
C TRP A 592 -27.20 -4.75 -30.50
N ASN A 593 -27.67 -4.16 -29.39
CA ASN A 593 -28.96 -4.48 -28.75
C ASN A 593 -29.13 -5.98 -28.40
N LEU A 594 -28.07 -6.63 -27.94
CA LEU A 594 -28.05 -8.03 -27.53
C LEU A 594 -28.23 -8.25 -26.02
N THR A 595 -28.10 -7.20 -25.19
CA THR A 595 -27.98 -7.29 -23.73
C THR A 595 -29.10 -8.07 -23.04
N THR A 596 -30.30 -8.09 -23.62
CA THR A 596 -31.51 -8.74 -23.06
C THR A 596 -31.89 -10.02 -23.80
N LEU A 597 -31.14 -10.39 -24.84
CA LEU A 597 -31.45 -11.50 -25.74
C LEU A 597 -30.54 -12.71 -25.43
N LYS A 598 -31.14 -13.81 -24.97
CA LYS A 598 -30.44 -15.09 -24.80
C LYS A 598 -30.55 -15.92 -26.09
N ILE A 599 -29.66 -15.67 -27.05
CA ILE A 599 -29.63 -16.39 -28.34
C ILE A 599 -28.34 -17.22 -28.41
N LYS A 600 -28.47 -18.55 -28.59
CA LYS A 600 -27.35 -19.48 -28.80
C LYS A 600 -27.42 -20.03 -30.24
N GLU A 601 -26.97 -19.22 -31.20
CA GLU A 601 -26.92 -19.52 -32.64
C GLU A 601 -25.62 -19.00 -33.26
N ASN A 602 -25.25 -19.52 -34.43
CA ASN A 602 -24.03 -19.13 -35.13
C ASN A 602 -24.10 -17.66 -35.55
N GLU A 603 -22.98 -16.96 -35.40
CA GLU A 603 -22.84 -15.54 -35.68
C GLU A 603 -22.08 -15.33 -36.99
N TYR A 604 -22.57 -14.42 -37.83
CA TYR A 604 -21.94 -13.99 -39.06
C TYR A 604 -21.90 -12.46 -39.09
N VAL A 605 -20.70 -11.90 -39.03
CA VAL A 605 -20.47 -10.45 -39.11
C VAL A 605 -19.73 -10.16 -40.41
N SER A 606 -20.16 -9.15 -41.15
CA SER A 606 -19.50 -8.69 -42.37
C SER A 606 -19.49 -7.17 -42.40
N GLY A 607 -18.38 -6.55 -42.79
CA GLY A 607 -18.23 -5.11 -42.73
C GLY A 607 -17.41 -4.53 -43.87
N LEU A 608 -17.79 -3.34 -44.30
CA LEU A 608 -17.05 -2.49 -45.23
C LEU A 608 -16.77 -1.15 -44.53
N LYS A 609 -15.50 -0.77 -44.43
CA LYS A 609 -15.08 0.53 -43.90
C LYS A 609 -14.25 1.28 -44.93
N LEU A 610 -14.65 2.51 -45.21
CA LEU A 610 -13.99 3.42 -46.14
C LEU A 610 -13.50 4.63 -45.36
N THR A 611 -12.20 4.93 -45.42
CA THR A 611 -11.60 6.04 -44.68
C THR A 611 -10.72 6.88 -45.60
N ILE A 612 -10.90 8.19 -45.57
CA ILE A 612 -10.02 9.17 -46.20
C ILE A 612 -9.28 9.88 -45.08
N ILE A 613 -7.94 9.81 -45.06
CA ILE A 613 -7.10 10.33 -43.97
C ILE A 613 -5.86 11.08 -44.49
N ASN A 614 -5.49 12.20 -43.87
CA ASN A 614 -4.28 12.96 -44.23
C ASN A 614 -3.14 12.77 -43.23
N LYS A 615 -2.02 13.47 -43.44
CA LYS A 615 -0.84 13.41 -42.56
C LYS A 615 -1.05 14.08 -41.18
N ASN A 616 -2.03 14.98 -41.06
CA ASN A 616 -2.37 15.67 -39.82
C ASN A 616 -3.39 14.89 -38.97
N ASN A 617 -3.65 13.62 -39.30
CA ASN A 617 -4.68 12.76 -38.71
C ASN A 617 -6.12 13.28 -38.84
N GLU A 618 -6.40 14.16 -39.79
CA GLU A 618 -7.78 14.50 -40.16
C GLU A 618 -8.35 13.38 -41.02
N PHE A 619 -9.59 12.97 -40.73
CA PHE A 619 -10.21 11.86 -41.44
C PHE A 619 -11.73 11.98 -41.59
N ILE A 620 -12.24 11.31 -42.60
CA ILE A 620 -13.67 11.02 -42.80
C ILE A 620 -13.78 9.51 -43.02
N SER A 621 -14.67 8.85 -42.27
CA SER A 621 -14.87 7.41 -42.31
C SER A 621 -16.35 7.08 -42.37
N TYR A 622 -16.69 6.15 -43.27
CA TYR A 622 -18.00 5.50 -43.31
C TYR A 622 -17.81 4.00 -43.14
N GLN A 623 -18.68 3.38 -42.35
CA GLN A 623 -18.65 1.94 -42.09
C GLN A 623 -20.06 1.37 -42.18
N PHE A 624 -20.21 0.32 -42.97
CA PHE A 624 -21.40 -0.53 -42.98
C PHE A 624 -21.04 -1.87 -42.35
N VAL A 625 -21.86 -2.36 -41.41
CA VAL A 625 -21.70 -3.69 -40.81
C VAL A 625 -23.03 -4.42 -40.79
N ASN A 626 -23.04 -5.64 -41.31
CA ASN A 626 -24.12 -6.59 -41.20
C ASN A 626 -23.77 -7.64 -40.13
N TYR A 627 -24.71 -7.92 -39.22
CA TYR A 627 -24.58 -8.93 -38.18
C TYR A 627 -25.82 -9.82 -38.14
N LEU A 628 -25.61 -11.10 -38.40
CA LEU A 628 -26.63 -12.14 -38.38
C LEU A 628 -26.31 -13.13 -37.25
N LYS A 629 -27.31 -13.48 -36.44
CA LYS A 629 -27.22 -14.55 -35.45
C LYS A 629 -28.30 -15.58 -35.76
N GLY A 630 -27.86 -16.61 -36.48
CA GLY A 630 -28.66 -17.58 -37.23
C GLY A 630 -29.86 -16.97 -37.95
N LYS A 631 -31.06 -17.51 -37.72
CA LYS A 631 -32.31 -17.00 -38.34
C LYS A 631 -33.05 -16.02 -37.44
N SER A 632 -32.74 -16.03 -36.15
CA SER A 632 -33.50 -15.34 -35.12
C SER A 632 -33.22 -13.84 -35.05
N PHE A 633 -32.00 -13.40 -35.41
CA PHE A 633 -31.59 -12.00 -35.27
C PHE A 633 -30.82 -11.51 -36.50
N LYS A 634 -31.25 -10.37 -37.04
CA LYS A 634 -30.59 -9.66 -38.14
C LYS A 634 -30.37 -8.21 -37.76
N ALA A 635 -29.17 -7.69 -38.01
CA ALA A 635 -28.81 -6.32 -37.67
C ALA A 635 -27.97 -5.66 -38.76
N TYR A 636 -28.30 -4.41 -39.09
CA TYR A 636 -27.56 -3.57 -40.03
C TYR A 636 -27.16 -2.28 -39.34
N LYS A 637 -25.86 -1.99 -39.30
CA LYS A 637 -25.29 -0.80 -38.67
C LYS A 637 -24.60 0.05 -39.72
N ASN A 638 -24.99 1.32 -39.78
CA ASN A 638 -24.30 2.36 -40.55
C ASN A 638 -23.60 3.27 -39.55
N ALA A 639 -22.29 3.45 -39.66
CA ALA A 639 -21.52 4.37 -38.83
C ALA A 639 -20.82 5.40 -39.72
N PHE A 640 -20.82 6.65 -39.27
CA PHE A 640 -20.16 7.77 -39.93
C PHE A 640 -19.39 8.56 -38.89
N CYS A 641 -18.10 8.76 -39.13
CA CYS A 641 -17.22 9.48 -38.22
C CYS A 641 -16.30 10.41 -39.01
N PHE A 642 -16.14 11.64 -38.54
CA PHE A 642 -15.13 12.55 -39.07
C PHE A 642 -14.45 13.34 -37.96
N ASN A 643 -13.20 13.71 -38.22
CA ASN A 643 -12.38 14.58 -37.41
C ASN A 643 -11.62 15.53 -38.35
N LEU A 644 -11.97 16.81 -38.31
CA LEU A 644 -11.45 17.82 -39.22
C LEU A 644 -10.98 19.04 -38.44
N ASN A 645 -9.79 19.56 -38.77
CA ASN A 645 -9.33 20.87 -38.34
C ASN A 645 -9.44 21.87 -39.50
N SER A 646 -10.03 23.02 -39.26
CA SER A 646 -10.08 24.11 -40.23
C SER A 646 -9.74 25.43 -39.55
N ARG A 647 -8.54 25.96 -39.85
CA ARG A 647 -7.96 27.16 -39.22
C ARG A 647 -7.95 27.00 -37.68
N ASN A 648 -8.87 27.66 -37.00
CA ASN A 648 -9.02 27.69 -35.55
C ASN A 648 -10.22 26.86 -35.06
N TYR A 649 -10.88 26.11 -35.92
CA TYR A 649 -12.01 25.26 -35.56
C TYR A 649 -11.62 23.78 -35.62
N PHE A 650 -12.03 23.04 -34.60
CA PHE A 650 -11.99 21.59 -34.58
C PHE A 650 -13.43 21.07 -34.61
N TYR A 651 -13.70 20.18 -35.57
CA TYR A 651 -14.99 19.53 -35.74
C TYR A 651 -14.82 18.03 -35.57
N PHE A 652 -15.66 17.44 -34.73
CA PHE A 652 -15.71 16.01 -34.51
C PHE A 652 -17.16 15.54 -34.54
N PHE A 653 -17.39 14.41 -35.18
CA PHE A 653 -18.66 13.71 -35.20
C PHE A 653 -18.39 12.21 -35.24
N ASP A 654 -19.13 11.45 -34.44
CA ASP A 654 -19.16 10.00 -34.44
C ASP A 654 -20.61 9.57 -34.22
N GLY A 655 -21.24 9.06 -35.27
CA GLY A 655 -22.65 8.68 -35.26
C GLY A 655 -22.86 7.29 -35.86
N ASN A 656 -23.76 6.52 -35.28
CA ASN A 656 -24.20 5.26 -35.85
C ASN A 656 -25.73 5.07 -35.75
N LEU A 657 -26.27 4.37 -36.75
CA LEU A 657 -27.67 3.96 -36.85
C LEU A 657 -27.71 2.45 -37.03
N LEU A 658 -28.23 1.76 -36.01
CA LEU A 658 -28.45 0.34 -35.98
C LEU A 658 -29.94 0.05 -36.18
N LYS A 659 -30.25 -0.85 -37.11
CA LYS A 659 -31.59 -1.44 -37.23
C LYS A 659 -31.48 -2.93 -36.93
N THR A 660 -32.31 -3.43 -36.03
CA THR A 660 -32.38 -4.86 -35.71
C THR A 660 -33.77 -5.42 -35.93
N ASN A 661 -33.81 -6.67 -36.36
CA ASN A 661 -35.01 -7.47 -36.47
C ASN A 661 -34.80 -8.79 -35.70
N TYR A 662 -35.59 -8.99 -34.66
CA TYR A 662 -35.64 -10.19 -33.83
C TYR A 662 -37.08 -10.73 -33.82
N THR A 663 -37.25 -12.04 -33.63
CA THR A 663 -38.56 -12.72 -33.77
C THR A 663 -39.71 -12.09 -33.00
N LYS A 664 -39.45 -11.48 -31.83
CA LYS A 664 -40.46 -10.80 -30.98
C LYS A 664 -40.37 -9.27 -30.99
N THR A 665 -39.29 -8.70 -31.51
CA THR A 665 -39.02 -7.27 -31.40
C THR A 665 -38.23 -6.72 -32.57
N THR A 666 -38.58 -5.53 -33.03
CA THR A 666 -37.76 -4.75 -33.97
C THR A 666 -37.18 -3.54 -33.27
N SER A 667 -35.93 -3.17 -33.56
CA SER A 667 -35.34 -1.96 -32.98
C SER A 667 -34.67 -1.03 -33.98
N GLU A 668 -34.70 0.25 -33.65
CA GLU A 668 -33.93 1.31 -34.30
C GLU A 668 -33.16 2.07 -33.22
N TYR A 669 -31.84 1.97 -33.27
CA TYR A 669 -30.93 2.56 -32.30
C TYR A 669 -30.01 3.57 -32.99
N PHE A 670 -30.21 4.84 -32.69
CA PHE A 670 -29.36 5.94 -33.15
C PHE A 670 -28.50 6.43 -31.98
N LYS A 671 -27.20 6.55 -32.20
CA LYS A 671 -26.23 7.02 -31.22
C LYS A 671 -25.29 8.02 -31.90
N GLN A 672 -25.09 9.19 -31.31
CA GLN A 672 -24.14 10.17 -31.82
C GLN A 672 -23.39 10.91 -30.71
N LYS A 673 -22.16 11.31 -31.04
CA LYS A 673 -21.32 12.25 -30.31
C LYS A 673 -20.82 13.29 -31.31
N SER A 674 -21.03 14.57 -31.03
CA SER A 674 -20.52 15.65 -31.86
C SER A 674 -19.85 16.73 -31.00
N SER A 675 -18.86 17.40 -31.55
CA SER A 675 -18.28 18.57 -30.90
C SER A 675 -17.75 19.58 -31.91
N ILE A 676 -17.93 20.85 -31.59
CA ILE A 676 -17.36 21.98 -32.32
C ILE A 676 -16.56 22.81 -31.31
N ILE A 677 -15.28 23.00 -31.57
CA ILE A 677 -14.38 23.73 -30.67
C ILE A 677 -13.72 24.85 -31.46
N LYS A 678 -13.87 26.10 -31.00
CA LYS A 678 -13.16 27.27 -31.51
C LYS A 678 -11.96 27.56 -30.61
N LYS A 679 -10.75 27.49 -31.18
CA LYS A 679 -9.48 27.79 -30.53
C LYS A 679 -9.15 29.27 -30.68
N PHE A 680 -8.91 29.94 -29.56
CA PHE A 680 -8.29 31.25 -29.48
C PHE A 680 -6.85 31.09 -28.98
N GLU A 681 -6.10 32.18 -28.90
CA GLU A 681 -4.69 32.15 -28.49
C GLU A 681 -4.47 31.63 -27.06
N HIS A 682 -5.34 32.01 -26.12
CA HIS A 682 -5.22 31.66 -24.70
C HIS A 682 -6.33 30.77 -24.15
N PHE A 683 -7.41 30.57 -24.91
CA PHE A 683 -8.54 29.75 -24.50
C PHE A 683 -9.26 29.12 -25.69
N SER A 684 -10.18 28.22 -25.43
CA SER A 684 -11.04 27.57 -26.40
C SER A 684 -12.45 27.51 -25.86
N ILE A 685 -13.43 27.70 -26.73
CA ILE A 685 -14.85 27.56 -26.41
C ILE A 685 -15.37 26.43 -27.28
N GLY A 686 -16.12 25.50 -26.68
CA GLY A 686 -16.69 24.41 -27.42
C GLY A 686 -18.09 24.03 -26.96
N ILE A 687 -18.79 23.38 -27.87
CA ILE A 687 -20.08 22.75 -27.64
C ILE A 687 -19.91 21.27 -27.95
N LYS A 688 -20.43 20.40 -27.08
CA LYS A 688 -20.53 18.96 -27.30
C LYS A 688 -21.98 18.52 -27.20
N GLU A 689 -22.36 17.58 -28.04
CA GLU A 689 -23.67 16.95 -28.00
C GLU A 689 -23.48 15.43 -27.97
N GLU A 690 -24.24 14.76 -27.10
CA GLU A 690 -24.33 13.32 -27.03
C GLU A 690 -25.80 12.92 -27.02
N GLN A 691 -26.18 12.01 -27.93
CA GLN A 691 -27.55 11.55 -28.06
C GLN A 691 -27.57 10.05 -28.24
N GLU A 692 -28.49 9.39 -27.56
CA GLU A 692 -28.86 8.01 -27.85
C GLU A 692 -30.37 7.90 -27.89
N LYS A 693 -30.90 7.19 -28.89
CA LYS A 693 -32.33 6.92 -29.03
C LYS A 693 -32.49 5.49 -29.49
N ASN A 694 -32.87 4.62 -28.56
CA ASN A 694 -33.06 3.19 -28.77
C ASN A 694 -34.55 2.84 -28.69
N LYS A 695 -35.20 2.71 -29.84
CA LYS A 695 -36.61 2.40 -29.96
C LYS A 695 -36.81 0.91 -30.19
N ILE A 696 -37.24 0.16 -29.18
CA ILE A 696 -37.48 -1.29 -29.28
C ILE A 696 -38.99 -1.52 -29.27
N LYS A 697 -39.56 -1.95 -30.39
CA LYS A 697 -41.00 -2.24 -30.50
C LYS A 697 -41.26 -3.73 -30.40
N ASN A 698 -42.35 -4.08 -29.73
CA ASN A 698 -42.90 -5.44 -29.77
C ASN A 698 -43.66 -5.65 -31.10
N THR A 699 -43.41 -6.78 -31.76
CA THR A 699 -44.04 -7.10 -33.06
C THR A 699 -45.53 -7.40 -32.95
N TYR A 700 -46.06 -7.70 -31.76
CA TYR A 700 -47.49 -8.05 -31.57
C TYR A 700 -48.42 -6.84 -31.42
N ASN A 701 -47.97 -5.78 -30.72
CA ASN A 701 -48.84 -4.66 -30.34
C ASN A 701 -48.21 -3.27 -30.57
N ASP A 702 -47.07 -3.19 -31.25
CA ASP A 702 -46.33 -1.96 -31.57
C ASP A 702 -45.91 -1.09 -30.36
N ALA A 703 -46.14 -1.57 -29.13
CA ALA A 703 -45.73 -0.90 -27.92
C ALA A 703 -44.20 -0.93 -27.77
N LEU A 704 -43.65 0.12 -27.17
CA LEU A 704 -42.25 0.16 -26.80
C LEU A 704 -42.00 -0.79 -25.64
N SER A 705 -40.95 -1.60 -25.77
CA SER A 705 -40.43 -2.40 -24.67
C SER A 705 -39.93 -1.48 -23.55
N ALA A 706 -40.04 -1.92 -22.30
CA ALA A 706 -39.49 -1.24 -21.12
C ALA A 706 -37.97 -0.96 -21.23
N ASN A 707 -37.25 -1.71 -22.07
CA ASN A 707 -35.81 -1.50 -22.32
C ASN A 707 -35.53 -0.42 -23.39
N SER A 708 -36.56 0.16 -24.00
CA SER A 708 -36.39 1.31 -24.88
C SER A 708 -35.97 2.52 -24.06
N PHE A 709 -35.13 3.39 -24.60
CA PHE A 709 -34.74 4.62 -23.94
C PHE A 709 -34.33 5.68 -24.96
N SER A 710 -34.39 6.94 -24.57
CA SER A 710 -33.80 8.03 -25.35
C SER A 710 -33.19 9.04 -24.40
N PHE A 711 -32.02 9.59 -24.74
CA PHE A 711 -31.48 10.75 -24.05
C PHE A 711 -30.82 11.73 -25.03
N LEU A 712 -30.77 12.99 -24.62
CA LEU A 712 -30.07 14.06 -25.31
C LEU A 712 -29.32 14.88 -24.28
N GLN A 713 -28.04 15.10 -24.53
CA GLN A 713 -27.14 15.80 -23.63
C GLN A 713 -26.35 16.84 -24.39
N GLY A 714 -26.45 18.10 -23.95
CA GLY A 714 -25.65 19.21 -24.45
C GLY A 714 -24.66 19.68 -23.39
N GLU A 715 -23.42 19.96 -23.78
CA GLU A 715 -22.38 20.54 -22.94
C GLU A 715 -21.79 21.77 -23.63
N ILE A 716 -21.71 22.88 -22.91
CA ILE A 716 -20.95 24.06 -23.30
C ILE A 716 -19.76 24.18 -22.36
N PHE A 717 -18.58 24.49 -22.90
CA PHE A 717 -17.38 24.63 -22.08
C PHE A 717 -16.44 25.73 -22.57
N ILE A 718 -15.66 26.25 -21.64
CA ILE A 718 -14.50 27.12 -21.90
C ILE A 718 -13.30 26.54 -21.18
N ALA A 719 -12.20 26.34 -21.90
CA ALA A 719 -10.97 25.77 -21.37
C ALA A 719 -9.76 26.32 -22.11
N ASN A 720 -8.60 26.37 -21.47
CA ASN A 720 -7.37 26.75 -22.15
C ASN A 720 -6.61 25.57 -22.77
N PRO A 721 -5.65 25.83 -23.68
CA PRO A 721 -4.91 24.76 -24.35
C PRO A 721 -4.12 23.90 -23.36
N ASP A 722 -3.97 22.61 -23.68
CA ASP A 722 -3.23 21.64 -22.83
C ASP A 722 -1.77 22.03 -22.57
N SER A 723 -1.20 22.89 -23.42
CA SER A 723 0.15 23.45 -23.31
C SER A 723 0.29 24.63 -22.32
N ALA A 724 -0.81 25.17 -21.82
CA ALA A 724 -0.78 26.27 -20.86
C ALA A 724 -0.19 25.81 -19.51
N SER A 725 0.63 26.66 -18.88
CA SER A 725 1.27 26.35 -17.59
C SER A 725 0.26 26.28 -16.43
N ASN A 726 -0.78 27.09 -16.50
CA ASN A 726 -1.94 27.01 -15.62
C ASN A 726 -3.10 26.54 -16.49
N LYS A 727 -3.87 25.55 -16.06
CA LYS A 727 -5.01 25.01 -16.80
C LYS A 727 -6.31 25.40 -16.12
N PHE A 728 -7.35 25.65 -16.90
CA PHE A 728 -8.70 25.76 -16.38
C PHE A 728 -9.70 25.17 -17.37
N ASN A 729 -10.79 24.65 -16.84
CA ASN A 729 -11.93 24.18 -17.61
C ASN A 729 -13.21 24.41 -16.81
N LEU A 730 -14.16 25.11 -17.42
CA LEU A 730 -15.49 25.37 -16.88
C LEU A 730 -16.51 24.82 -17.87
N PHE A 731 -17.44 24.00 -17.40
CA PHE A 731 -18.49 23.43 -18.25
C PHE A 731 -19.86 23.47 -17.58
N TYR A 732 -20.88 23.54 -18.44
CA TYR A 732 -22.27 23.33 -18.07
C TYR A 732 -22.86 22.28 -19.00
N LYS A 733 -23.46 21.25 -18.41
CA LYS A 733 -24.01 20.10 -19.11
C LYS A 733 -25.46 19.88 -18.68
N ARG A 734 -26.35 19.74 -19.65
CA ARG A 734 -27.77 19.46 -19.44
C ARG A 734 -28.17 18.20 -20.19
N ARG A 735 -28.86 17.29 -19.50
CA ARG A 735 -29.30 16.00 -20.05
C ARG A 735 -30.80 15.83 -19.84
N TYR A 736 -31.47 15.36 -20.89
CA TYR A 736 -32.86 14.95 -20.89
C TYR A 736 -32.93 13.45 -21.12
N ASP A 737 -33.70 12.74 -20.30
CA ASP A 737 -33.97 11.32 -20.49
C ASP A 737 -35.47 11.10 -20.71
N TRP A 738 -35.79 10.30 -21.71
CA TRP A 738 -37.14 9.85 -22.01
C TRP A 738 -37.25 8.33 -21.87
N LEU A 739 -38.33 7.91 -21.22
CA LEU A 739 -38.69 6.51 -21.01
C LEU A 739 -39.94 6.14 -21.83
N PRO A 740 -40.15 4.86 -22.13
CA PRO A 740 -41.28 4.40 -22.93
C PRO A 740 -42.60 4.61 -22.18
N ASN A 741 -43.57 5.15 -22.89
CA ASN A 741 -44.96 5.28 -22.48
C ASN A 741 -45.83 4.80 -23.65
N ASP A 742 -46.28 3.56 -23.57
CA ASP A 742 -46.92 2.80 -24.64
C ASP A 742 -46.10 2.83 -25.94
N SER A 743 -46.57 3.50 -26.99
CA SER A 743 -45.93 3.56 -28.30
C SER A 743 -44.97 4.75 -28.48
N SER A 744 -44.83 5.61 -27.46
CA SER A 744 -44.11 6.88 -27.52
C SER A 744 -43.11 7.06 -26.37
N PHE A 745 -42.18 8.01 -26.51
CA PHE A 745 -41.27 8.39 -25.45
C PHE A 745 -41.83 9.60 -24.69
N LYS A 746 -41.84 9.53 -23.36
CA LYS A 746 -42.23 10.65 -22.49
C LYS A 746 -41.06 11.06 -21.60
N LEU A 747 -40.93 12.36 -21.36
CA LEU A 747 -39.83 12.92 -20.57
C LEU A 747 -39.91 12.40 -19.14
N SER A 748 -38.83 11.83 -18.64
CA SER A 748 -38.76 11.20 -17.33
C SER A 748 -37.88 11.99 -16.37
N THR A 749 -36.63 12.25 -16.75
CA THR A 749 -35.66 12.97 -15.89
C THR A 749 -34.93 14.08 -16.64
N LEU A 750 -34.56 15.12 -15.90
CA LEU A 750 -33.66 16.18 -16.35
C LEU A 750 -32.51 16.30 -15.36
N ALA A 751 -31.28 16.28 -15.87
CA ALA A 751 -30.08 16.48 -15.08
C ALA A 751 -29.32 17.72 -15.53
N GLU A 752 -28.88 18.52 -14.57
CA GLU A 752 -28.02 19.70 -14.74
C GLU A 752 -26.69 19.41 -14.04
N ASN A 753 -25.58 19.64 -14.72
CA ASN A 753 -24.24 19.47 -14.17
C ASN A 753 -23.39 20.71 -14.46
N TYR A 754 -22.78 21.25 -13.41
CA TYR A 754 -21.90 22.41 -13.46
C TYR A 754 -20.54 21.94 -12.95
N GLY A 755 -19.50 22.13 -13.75
CA GLY A 755 -18.16 21.68 -13.39
C GLY A 755 -17.10 22.74 -13.59
N PHE A 756 -16.16 22.80 -12.66
CA PHE A 756 -14.99 23.66 -12.69
C PHE A 756 -13.75 22.85 -12.29
N SER A 757 -12.71 22.97 -13.08
CA SER A 757 -11.40 22.37 -12.81
C SER A 757 -10.30 23.37 -13.11
N THR A 758 -9.26 23.44 -12.27
CA THR A 758 -8.10 24.31 -12.47
C THR A 758 -6.84 23.70 -11.88
N ASP A 759 -5.73 23.86 -12.60
CA ASP A 759 -4.38 23.50 -12.18
C ASP A 759 -3.50 24.74 -12.30
N ILE A 760 -3.00 25.27 -11.19
CA ILE A 760 -2.13 26.44 -11.16
C ILE A 760 -0.76 26.00 -10.67
N PHE A 761 0.19 25.86 -11.59
CA PHE A 761 1.56 25.43 -11.30
C PHE A 761 2.62 26.45 -11.73
N SER A 762 2.22 27.63 -12.23
CA SER A 762 3.17 28.67 -12.68
C SER A 762 4.10 29.17 -11.56
N ASN A 763 3.68 29.10 -10.30
CA ASN A 763 4.52 29.41 -9.15
C ASN A 763 4.82 28.13 -8.37
N THR A 764 6.07 27.68 -8.38
CA THR A 764 6.47 26.47 -7.63
C THR A 764 6.33 26.61 -6.11
N ASN A 765 6.25 27.83 -5.59
CA ASN A 765 5.95 28.09 -4.18
C ASN A 765 4.45 28.14 -3.88
N ASN A 766 3.57 28.14 -4.88
CA ASN A 766 2.11 28.15 -4.73
C ASN A 766 1.48 27.29 -5.83
N ALA A 767 1.24 26.03 -5.53
CA ALA A 767 0.61 25.07 -6.43
C ALA A 767 -0.84 24.81 -5.97
N LEU A 768 -1.78 24.80 -6.91
CA LEU A 768 -3.20 24.58 -6.64
C LEU A 768 -3.77 23.63 -7.69
N THR A 769 -4.46 22.59 -7.26
CA THR A 769 -5.34 21.77 -8.10
C THR A 769 -6.72 21.78 -7.47
N LEU A 770 -7.75 22.09 -8.25
CA LEU A 770 -9.13 22.14 -7.78
C LEU A 770 -10.03 21.53 -8.85
N ASN A 771 -10.84 20.54 -8.46
CA ASN A 771 -11.90 19.95 -9.25
C ASN A 771 -13.19 20.03 -8.47
N SER A 772 -14.27 20.49 -9.08
CA SER A 772 -15.58 20.61 -8.44
C SER A 772 -16.66 20.36 -9.47
N SER A 773 -17.67 19.56 -9.10
CA SER A 773 -18.83 19.26 -9.93
C SER A 773 -20.08 19.21 -9.06
N TYR A 774 -21.07 20.03 -9.43
CA TYR A 774 -22.38 20.07 -8.81
C TYR A 774 -23.40 19.51 -9.78
N ARG A 775 -24.16 18.50 -9.34
CA ARG A 775 -25.20 17.86 -10.14
C ARG A 775 -26.55 17.93 -9.44
N LYS A 776 -27.57 18.22 -10.23
CA LYS A 776 -28.97 18.28 -9.82
C LYS A 776 -29.82 17.45 -10.77
N VAL A 777 -30.65 16.57 -10.22
CA VAL A 777 -31.59 15.73 -10.97
C VAL A 777 -33.02 16.09 -10.57
N LEU A 778 -33.86 16.33 -11.58
CA LEU A 778 -35.29 16.58 -11.46
C LEU A 778 -36.06 15.41 -12.07
N ILE A 779 -37.14 15.00 -11.39
CA ILE A 779 -38.06 13.94 -11.83
C ILE A 779 -39.33 14.60 -12.34
N TYR A 780 -39.71 14.33 -13.60
CA TYR A 780 -40.93 14.87 -14.20
C TYR A 780 -42.14 13.95 -14.04
N ASP A 781 -41.91 12.63 -14.00
CA ASP A 781 -42.98 11.62 -13.89
C ASP A 781 -42.53 10.46 -13.00
N THR A 782 -43.11 10.38 -11.80
CA THR A 782 -42.82 9.37 -10.78
C THR A 782 -43.41 8.00 -11.09
N LEU A 783 -44.35 7.91 -12.05
CA LEU A 783 -44.85 6.62 -12.55
C LEU A 783 -43.86 5.99 -13.54
N LEU A 784 -43.08 6.82 -14.24
CA LEU A 784 -42.07 6.36 -15.22
C LEU A 784 -40.70 6.12 -14.61
N SER A 785 -40.25 6.95 -13.67
CA SER A 785 -38.97 6.75 -12.97
C SER A 785 -39.17 6.52 -11.47
N LYS A 786 -38.45 5.53 -10.95
CA LYS A 786 -38.33 5.25 -9.51
C LYS A 786 -37.19 6.04 -8.85
N ASP A 787 -36.50 6.89 -9.59
CA ASP A 787 -35.41 7.72 -9.06
C ASP A 787 -35.96 8.82 -8.16
N GLU A 788 -35.15 9.22 -7.18
CA GLU A 788 -35.44 10.36 -6.32
C GLU A 788 -34.73 11.62 -6.84
N ALA A 789 -35.40 12.77 -6.69
CA ALA A 789 -34.78 14.06 -6.95
C ALA A 789 -33.56 14.24 -6.03
N SER A 790 -32.41 14.61 -6.59
CA SER A 790 -31.16 14.64 -5.85
C SER A 790 -30.29 15.82 -6.23
N LYS A 791 -29.47 16.25 -5.27
CA LYS A 791 -28.46 17.30 -5.41
C LYS A 791 -27.22 16.85 -4.67
N PHE A 792 -26.08 16.85 -5.34
CA PHE A 792 -24.82 16.51 -4.70
C PHE A 792 -23.67 17.28 -5.33
N LEU A 793 -22.67 17.54 -4.49
CA LEU A 793 -21.45 18.23 -4.83
C LEU A 793 -20.30 17.25 -4.63
N VAL A 794 -19.49 17.08 -5.66
CA VAL A 794 -18.25 16.31 -5.59
C VAL A 794 -17.11 17.25 -5.89
N GLY A 795 -16.05 17.22 -5.09
CA GLY A 795 -14.91 18.09 -5.33
C GLY A 795 -13.66 17.67 -4.60
N ARG A 796 -12.52 18.10 -5.13
CA ARG A 796 -11.19 17.93 -4.56
C ARG A 796 -10.40 19.22 -4.71
N LEU A 797 -9.74 19.65 -3.65
CA LEU A 797 -8.84 20.79 -3.58
C LEU A 797 -7.50 20.32 -2.99
N GLU A 798 -6.43 20.53 -3.74
CA GLU A 798 -5.06 20.33 -3.32
C GLU A 798 -4.34 21.67 -3.40
N TYR A 799 -3.81 22.15 -2.29
CA TYR A 799 -3.13 23.43 -2.24
C TYR A 799 -1.83 23.32 -1.46
N PHE A 800 -0.72 23.68 -2.09
CA PHE A 800 0.60 23.78 -1.50
C PHE A 800 1.08 25.22 -1.56
N SER A 801 1.53 25.76 -0.43
CA SER A 801 2.09 27.11 -0.36
C SER A 801 3.32 27.19 0.55
N ASN A 802 4.33 27.92 0.07
CA ASN A 802 5.58 28.24 0.75
C ASN A 802 5.86 29.74 0.63
N ILE A 803 5.39 30.52 1.60
CA ILE A 803 5.39 31.99 1.54
C ILE A 803 6.64 32.54 2.23
N TRP A 804 7.19 33.63 1.67
CA TRP A 804 8.29 34.43 2.24
C TRP A 804 9.50 33.60 2.73
N LYS A 805 10.07 32.80 1.82
CA LYS A 805 11.27 31.96 2.08
C LYS A 805 11.06 30.92 3.20
N GLY A 806 9.81 30.51 3.44
CA GLY A 806 9.47 29.48 4.41
C GLY A 806 9.07 29.99 5.78
N LEU A 807 8.63 31.25 5.89
CA LEU A 807 7.91 31.73 7.08
C LEU A 807 6.66 30.90 7.30
N LEU A 808 5.86 30.73 6.24
CA LEU A 808 4.61 30.00 6.27
C LEU A 808 4.71 28.88 5.25
N LYS A 809 4.52 27.65 5.69
CA LYS A 809 4.33 26.49 4.84
C LYS A 809 2.98 25.88 5.14
N THR A 810 2.15 25.67 4.13
CA THR A 810 0.87 25.00 4.28
C THR A 810 0.64 24.02 3.15
N THR A 811 0.04 22.89 3.48
CA THR A 811 -0.46 21.91 2.52
C THR A 811 -1.87 21.57 2.93
N ILE A 812 -2.81 21.68 2.02
CA ILE A 812 -4.24 21.43 2.22
C ILE A 812 -4.66 20.39 1.18
N PHE A 813 -5.30 19.33 1.64
CA PHE A 813 -6.05 18.40 0.83
C PHE A 813 -7.49 18.41 1.35
N TYR A 814 -8.45 18.69 0.49
CA TYR A 814 -9.85 18.73 0.84
C TYR A 814 -10.70 18.05 -0.22
N GLU A 815 -11.42 17.00 0.16
CA GLU A 815 -12.26 16.21 -0.71
C GLU A 815 -13.67 16.09 -0.12
N ILE A 816 -14.67 16.28 -0.97
CA ILE A 816 -16.08 16.10 -0.65
C ILE A 816 -16.75 15.24 -1.70
N GLY A 817 -17.71 14.47 -1.25
CA GLY A 817 -18.51 13.63 -2.13
C GLY A 817 -19.67 12.98 -1.40
N SER A 818 -20.24 11.98 -2.04
CA SER A 818 -21.29 11.16 -1.48
C SER A 818 -21.09 9.72 -1.93
N GLY A 819 -21.45 8.78 -1.07
CA GLY A 819 -21.15 7.38 -1.22
C GLY A 819 -22.03 6.50 -0.36
N LEU A 820 -21.62 5.26 -0.19
CA LEU A 820 -22.22 4.31 0.75
C LEU A 820 -21.26 4.06 1.91
N GLU A 821 -21.79 3.81 3.10
CA GLU A 821 -21.03 3.23 4.21
C GLU A 821 -21.61 1.85 4.50
N LEU A 822 -20.78 0.82 4.37
CA LEU A 822 -21.16 -0.55 4.70
C LEU A 822 -21.12 -0.74 6.21
N LYS A 823 -22.15 -1.39 6.75
CA LYS A 823 -22.12 -1.85 8.14
C LYS A 823 -21.07 -2.94 8.26
N LYS A 824 -20.09 -2.74 9.13
CA LYS A 824 -19.04 -3.72 9.35
C LYS A 824 -19.46 -4.73 10.40
N GLU A 825 -19.13 -5.99 10.16
CA GLU A 825 -19.22 -7.05 11.15
C GLU A 825 -17.81 -7.59 11.40
N PHE A 826 -17.55 -8.14 12.57
CA PHE A 826 -16.24 -8.72 12.87
C PHE A 826 -16.36 -9.89 13.85
N SER A 827 -15.33 -10.73 13.86
CA SER A 827 -15.10 -11.79 14.84
C SER A 827 -13.64 -11.76 15.28
N TYR A 828 -13.34 -12.40 16.40
CA TYR A 828 -11.98 -12.61 16.87
C TYR A 828 -11.53 -14.04 16.62
N LEU A 829 -10.39 -14.19 15.95
CA LEU A 829 -9.76 -15.49 15.75
C LEU A 829 -8.55 -15.63 16.66
N GLU A 830 -8.42 -16.78 17.29
CA GLU A 830 -7.28 -17.13 18.13
C GLU A 830 -6.05 -17.43 17.26
N VAL A 831 -4.91 -16.87 17.63
CA VAL A 831 -3.62 -17.06 16.98
C VAL A 831 -2.57 -17.40 18.04
N ALA A 832 -1.42 -17.92 17.62
CA ALA A 832 -0.33 -18.21 18.53
C ALA A 832 0.05 -16.97 19.37
N SER A 833 0.39 -17.18 20.64
CA SER A 833 0.67 -16.09 21.58
C SER A 833 1.77 -15.15 21.07
N GLY A 834 1.49 -13.86 21.08
CA GLY A 834 2.39 -12.83 20.57
C GLY A 834 2.35 -12.62 19.05
N GLN A 835 1.42 -13.25 18.31
CA GLN A 835 1.13 -12.90 16.91
C GLN A 835 -0.14 -12.06 16.76
N GLY A 836 -0.99 -12.04 17.78
CA GLY A 836 -2.22 -11.27 17.79
C GLY A 836 -2.00 -9.81 18.17
N VAL A 837 -3.12 -9.13 18.35
CA VAL A 837 -3.21 -7.74 18.82
C VAL A 837 -4.21 -7.60 19.98
N TYR A 838 -5.09 -8.58 20.13
CA TYR A 838 -6.13 -8.60 21.14
C TYR A 838 -5.88 -9.68 22.20
N SER A 839 -6.31 -9.42 23.42
CA SER A 839 -6.38 -10.34 24.54
C SER A 839 -7.83 -10.54 24.96
N TRP A 840 -8.21 -11.76 25.34
CA TRP A 840 -9.52 -12.08 25.90
C TRP A 840 -9.45 -12.13 27.43
N SER A 841 -10.48 -11.61 28.10
CA SER A 841 -10.66 -11.73 29.55
C SER A 841 -12.13 -11.93 29.86
N ASP A 842 -12.46 -13.08 30.45
CA ASP A 842 -13.82 -13.43 30.86
C ASP A 842 -14.29 -12.49 31.97
N TYR A 843 -15.22 -11.59 31.64
CA TYR A 843 -15.69 -10.56 32.58
C TYR A 843 -16.94 -11.01 33.34
N ASN A 844 -17.65 -12.02 32.85
CA ASN A 844 -18.89 -12.52 33.45
C ASN A 844 -18.78 -13.95 34.02
N ASP A 845 -17.59 -14.54 33.95
CA ASP A 845 -17.22 -15.88 34.43
C ASP A 845 -18.05 -17.01 33.79
N ASN A 846 -18.50 -16.83 32.54
CA ASN A 846 -19.33 -17.81 31.82
C ASN A 846 -18.51 -18.76 30.92
N GLY A 847 -17.21 -18.53 30.75
CA GLY A 847 -16.29 -19.33 29.94
C GLY A 847 -16.52 -19.26 28.43
N ILE A 848 -17.43 -18.41 27.94
CA ILE A 848 -17.81 -18.23 26.54
C ILE A 848 -17.17 -16.94 26.04
N LYS A 849 -16.52 -16.97 24.88
CA LYS A 849 -15.87 -15.79 24.32
C LYS A 849 -16.90 -14.84 23.71
N GLU A 850 -17.13 -13.70 24.36
CA GLU A 850 -18.06 -12.67 23.88
C GLU A 850 -17.33 -11.44 23.33
N LEU A 851 -17.94 -10.73 22.38
CA LEU A 851 -17.30 -9.60 21.69
C LEU A 851 -16.87 -8.45 22.65
N ASN A 852 -17.49 -8.34 23.83
CA ASN A 852 -17.23 -7.31 24.85
C ASN A 852 -16.03 -7.63 25.75
N GLU A 853 -15.44 -8.81 25.60
CA GLU A 853 -14.37 -9.34 26.46
C GLU A 853 -12.99 -9.28 25.80
N PHE A 854 -12.93 -8.76 24.57
CA PHE A 854 -11.69 -8.57 23.82
C PHE A 854 -11.19 -7.12 23.96
N GLU A 855 -9.97 -6.99 24.46
CA GLU A 855 -9.24 -5.73 24.60
C GLU A 855 -7.94 -5.74 23.79
N ILE A 856 -7.43 -4.57 23.46
CA ILE A 856 -6.12 -4.45 22.80
C ILE A 856 -5.05 -4.88 23.80
N ALA A 857 -4.27 -5.90 23.46
CA ALA A 857 -3.22 -6.44 24.32
C ALA A 857 -2.13 -5.39 24.56
N ILE A 858 -1.76 -5.20 25.81
CA ILE A 858 -0.72 -4.24 26.22
C ILE A 858 0.66 -4.91 26.27
N PHE A 859 0.69 -6.19 26.61
CA PHE A 859 1.88 -7.03 26.61
C PHE A 859 1.81 -8.05 25.49
N GLN A 860 2.95 -8.33 24.86
CA GLN A 860 3.02 -9.25 23.73
C GLN A 860 2.54 -10.66 24.08
N ASP A 861 2.81 -11.13 25.31
CA ASP A 861 2.42 -12.48 25.76
C ASP A 861 0.91 -12.66 25.92
N GLN A 862 0.13 -11.58 25.92
CA GLN A 862 -1.34 -11.62 25.99
C GLN A 862 -1.99 -11.47 24.61
N ALA A 863 -1.22 -11.13 23.58
CA ALA A 863 -1.72 -10.82 22.25
C ALA A 863 -1.98 -12.10 21.45
N ASN A 864 -3.09 -12.77 21.76
CA ASN A 864 -3.41 -14.11 21.27
C ASN A 864 -4.61 -14.12 20.30
N TYR A 865 -5.16 -12.95 19.97
CA TYR A 865 -6.31 -12.84 19.08
C TYR A 865 -6.12 -11.77 18.01
N ILE A 866 -6.74 -11.98 16.85
CA ILE A 866 -6.84 -11.02 15.76
C ILE A 866 -8.31 -10.72 15.47
N LYS A 867 -8.63 -9.47 15.13
CA LYS A 867 -9.97 -9.05 14.72
C LYS A 867 -10.11 -9.21 13.21
N VAL A 868 -11.05 -10.02 12.76
CA VAL A 868 -11.34 -10.26 11.34
C VAL A 868 -12.68 -9.64 10.98
N PHE A 869 -12.66 -8.68 10.06
CA PHE A 869 -13.88 -8.09 9.52
C PHE A 869 -14.54 -9.05 8.53
N ILE A 870 -15.85 -9.22 8.68
CA ILE A 870 -16.67 -10.02 7.80
C ILE A 870 -17.51 -9.04 6.96
N PRO A 871 -17.32 -8.99 5.63
CA PRO A 871 -18.10 -8.11 4.77
C PRO A 871 -19.61 -8.39 4.88
N THR A 872 -20.40 -7.32 4.80
CA THR A 872 -21.86 -7.35 4.82
C THR A 872 -22.42 -6.62 3.61
N ASN A 873 -23.67 -6.92 3.28
CA ASN A 873 -24.41 -6.36 2.15
C ASN A 873 -25.24 -5.14 2.57
N GLN A 874 -25.19 -4.76 3.86
CA GLN A 874 -25.99 -3.68 4.41
C GLN A 874 -25.22 -2.36 4.33
N SER A 875 -25.73 -1.43 3.53
CA SER A 875 -25.14 -0.10 3.37
C SER A 875 -26.11 1.01 3.73
N ILE A 876 -25.58 2.15 4.15
CA ILE A 876 -26.33 3.40 4.26
C ILE A 876 -25.70 4.48 3.38
N LYS A 877 -26.53 5.34 2.76
CA LYS A 877 -26.03 6.47 1.97
C LYS A 877 -25.45 7.54 2.88
N THR A 878 -24.26 8.03 2.53
CA THR A 878 -23.54 9.04 3.32
C THR A 878 -22.92 10.11 2.44
N PHE A 879 -22.74 11.31 3.01
CA PHE A 879 -21.94 12.39 2.44
C PHE A 879 -20.57 12.39 3.12
N THR A 880 -19.52 12.39 2.32
CA THR A 880 -18.14 12.28 2.76
C THR A 880 -17.47 13.64 2.78
N ASN A 881 -16.68 13.88 3.81
CA ASN A 881 -15.87 15.08 3.99
C ASN A 881 -14.50 14.70 4.52
N GLN A 882 -13.47 14.83 3.67
CA GLN A 882 -12.09 14.54 4.02
C GLN A 882 -11.26 15.81 3.92
N TYR A 883 -10.70 16.26 5.03
CA TYR A 883 -9.85 17.45 5.10
C TYR A 883 -8.55 17.12 5.83
N ASN A 884 -7.42 17.33 5.17
CA ASN A 884 -6.08 17.19 5.72
C ASN A 884 -5.32 18.50 5.52
N GLN A 885 -4.85 19.11 6.60
CA GLN A 885 -4.04 20.32 6.57
C GLN A 885 -2.80 20.16 7.42
N THR A 886 -1.63 20.43 6.82
CA THR A 886 -0.40 20.65 7.56
C THR A 886 -0.03 22.12 7.46
N PHE A 887 0.20 22.78 8.59
CA PHE A 887 0.55 24.19 8.67
C PHE A 887 1.78 24.37 9.56
N ALA A 888 2.76 25.13 9.08
CA ALA A 888 3.96 25.45 9.82
C ALA A 888 4.30 26.94 9.71
N LEU A 889 4.52 27.58 10.85
CA LEU A 889 4.96 28.96 10.97
C LEU A 889 6.36 29.00 11.57
N ASN A 890 7.32 29.52 10.82
CA ASN A 890 8.73 29.66 11.17
C ASN A 890 9.22 31.11 11.04
N PRO A 891 8.96 31.98 12.04
CA PRO A 891 9.44 33.36 12.08
C PRO A 891 10.93 33.56 11.79
N SER A 892 11.78 32.60 12.17
CA SER A 892 13.24 32.67 11.94
C SER A 892 13.65 32.73 10.46
N ALA A 893 12.78 32.36 9.53
CA ALA A 893 13.06 32.40 8.09
C ALA A 893 13.20 33.84 7.54
N ILE A 894 12.54 34.82 8.16
CA ILE A 894 12.58 36.23 7.73
C ILE A 894 13.21 37.12 8.80
N LEU A 895 12.91 36.88 10.07
CA LEU A 895 13.35 37.74 11.17
C LEU A 895 14.86 37.59 11.38
N LYS A 896 15.63 38.53 10.83
CA LYS A 896 17.06 38.70 11.12
C LYS A 896 17.24 39.32 12.52
N ASN A 897 18.34 38.97 13.20
CA ASN A 897 18.67 39.29 14.60
C ASN A 897 18.96 40.78 14.89
N ASN A 898 18.18 41.71 14.33
CA ASN A 898 18.45 43.14 14.40
C ASN A 898 17.86 43.81 15.66
N ASN A 899 16.75 43.31 16.21
CA ASN A 899 16.08 43.84 17.41
C ASN A 899 15.73 42.72 18.42
N SER A 900 15.68 43.03 19.72
CA SER A 900 15.36 42.12 20.83
C SER A 900 13.99 41.43 20.67
N PHE A 901 12.98 42.15 20.18
CA PHE A 901 11.67 41.58 19.88
C PHE A 901 11.75 40.53 18.76
N ASN A 902 12.45 40.82 17.66
CA ASN A 902 12.67 39.86 16.57
C ASN A 902 13.42 38.61 17.02
N LYS A 903 14.38 38.76 17.94
CA LYS A 903 15.10 37.63 18.56
C LYS A 903 14.18 36.75 19.41
N PHE A 904 13.17 37.31 20.07
CA PHE A 904 12.21 36.52 20.83
C PHE A 904 11.26 35.76 19.90
N ILE A 905 10.63 36.47 18.95
CA ILE A 905 9.68 35.86 18.01
C ILE A 905 10.37 34.83 17.10
N GLY A 906 11.63 35.06 16.72
CA GLY A 906 12.44 34.12 15.94
C GLY A 906 12.72 32.78 16.64
N ARG A 907 12.49 32.67 17.96
CA ARG A 907 12.62 31.41 18.71
C ARG A 907 11.35 30.56 18.69
N LEU A 908 10.22 31.14 18.30
CA LEU A 908 8.96 30.44 18.18
C LEU A 908 8.94 29.64 16.88
N TYR A 909 8.37 28.45 16.93
CA TYR A 909 8.01 27.67 15.76
C TYR A 909 6.67 27.00 16.06
N TYR A 910 5.69 27.16 15.19
CA TYR A 910 4.37 26.57 15.37
C TYR A 910 4.10 25.56 14.27
N SER A 911 3.58 24.39 14.67
CA SER A 911 3.20 23.32 13.76
C SER A 911 1.79 22.86 14.10
N ALA A 912 0.93 22.77 13.10
CA ALA A 912 -0.44 22.30 13.20
C ALA A 912 -0.70 21.22 12.15
N ILE A 913 -1.37 20.15 12.56
CA ILE A 913 -1.86 19.08 11.68
C ILE A 913 -3.33 18.88 12.03
N TYR A 914 -4.20 19.07 11.06
CA TYR A 914 -5.62 18.78 11.19
C TYR A 914 -6.02 17.80 10.11
N ASN A 915 -6.42 16.60 10.52
CA ASN A 915 -6.97 15.59 9.64
C ASN A 915 -8.39 15.26 10.13
N ILE A 916 -9.33 15.19 9.22
CA ILE A 916 -10.70 14.75 9.50
C ILE A 916 -11.21 13.99 8.27
N ASP A 917 -11.73 12.80 8.49
CA ASP A 917 -12.53 12.03 7.56
C ASP A 917 -13.88 11.79 8.23
N ARG A 918 -14.95 12.29 7.64
CA ARG A 918 -16.28 12.29 8.23
C ARG A 918 -17.32 11.83 7.22
N LYS A 919 -18.26 11.00 7.69
CA LYS A 919 -19.44 10.58 6.94
C LYS A 919 -20.71 10.91 7.70
N VAL A 920 -21.67 11.54 7.02
CA VAL A 920 -22.96 11.96 7.60
C VAL A 920 -24.13 11.55 6.70
N ILE A 921 -25.32 11.38 7.26
CA ILE A 921 -26.54 11.05 6.48
C ILE A 921 -27.23 12.32 5.95
N ASP A 922 -27.08 13.44 6.64
CA ASP A 922 -27.74 14.71 6.30
C ASP A 922 -27.09 15.37 5.07
N ASN A 923 -27.92 15.82 4.13
CA ASN A 923 -27.51 16.47 2.89
C ASN A 923 -27.35 18.00 3.02
N ASN A 924 -27.60 18.57 4.20
CA ASN A 924 -27.41 20.00 4.46
C ASN A 924 -25.95 20.39 4.20
N PRO A 925 -25.65 21.30 3.26
CA PRO A 925 -24.28 21.68 2.92
C PRO A 925 -23.41 22.14 4.10
N GLN A 926 -24.00 22.78 5.11
CA GLN A 926 -23.27 23.22 6.32
C GLN A 926 -22.82 22.05 7.21
N ILE A 927 -23.48 20.89 7.11
CA ILE A 927 -23.13 19.68 7.86
C ILE A 927 -22.32 18.74 6.96
N ALA A 928 -22.74 18.52 5.71
CA ALA A 928 -22.07 17.62 4.77
C ALA A 928 -20.69 18.14 4.32
N TYR A 929 -20.57 19.44 4.01
CA TYR A 929 -19.40 19.99 3.33
C TYR A 929 -18.60 21.01 4.16
N ASN A 930 -18.81 21.10 5.48
CA ASN A 930 -18.01 21.97 6.35
C ASN A 930 -17.08 21.14 7.27
N PRO A 931 -15.76 21.08 7.02
CA PRO A 931 -14.82 20.30 7.82
C PRO A 931 -14.61 20.88 9.23
N PHE A 932 -15.09 22.09 9.52
CA PHE A 932 -14.92 22.78 10.80
C PHE A 932 -16.18 22.76 11.67
N SER A 933 -17.25 22.11 11.23
CA SER A 933 -18.47 21.97 12.05
C SER A 933 -18.19 21.09 13.28
N THR A 934 -18.30 21.67 14.47
CA THR A 934 -18.01 21.03 15.78
C THR A 934 -19.23 20.46 16.48
N HIS A 935 -20.45 20.81 16.04
CA HIS A 935 -21.72 20.43 16.67
C HIS A 935 -22.61 19.70 15.67
N ILE A 936 -22.38 18.40 15.52
CA ILE A 936 -23.20 17.51 14.68
C ILE A 936 -23.93 16.55 15.63
N TYR A 937 -25.25 16.41 15.45
CA TYR A 937 -26.04 15.46 16.22
C TYR A 937 -25.56 14.03 15.96
N ASP A 938 -25.46 13.22 17.02
CA ASP A 938 -24.97 11.85 16.91
C ASP A 938 -25.82 10.96 15.99
N SER A 939 -27.11 11.27 15.82
CA SER A 939 -28.03 10.59 14.90
C SER A 939 -27.70 10.82 13.42
N VAL A 940 -27.00 11.90 13.10
CA VAL A 940 -26.62 12.27 11.73
C VAL A 940 -25.20 11.77 11.39
N LEU A 941 -24.34 11.66 12.40
CA LEU A 941 -22.94 11.27 12.26
C LEU A 941 -22.79 9.76 12.20
N VAL A 942 -22.38 9.24 11.03
CA VAL A 942 -22.20 7.79 10.80
C VAL A 942 -20.80 7.35 11.20
N SER A 943 -19.80 8.05 10.70
CA SER A 943 -18.41 7.75 11.04
C SER A 943 -17.60 9.04 11.08
N ILE A 944 -16.61 9.06 11.95
CA ILE A 944 -15.62 10.13 12.00
C ILE A 944 -14.27 9.54 12.37
N ASN A 945 -13.22 9.97 11.70
CA ASN A 945 -11.85 9.79 12.12
C ASN A 945 -11.17 11.16 12.03
N SER A 946 -11.02 11.84 13.17
CA SER A 946 -10.45 13.17 13.23
C SER A 946 -9.28 13.20 14.20
N THR A 947 -8.18 13.81 13.77
CA THR A 947 -7.01 14.09 14.59
C THR A 947 -6.60 15.56 14.41
N PHE A 948 -6.60 16.32 15.48
CA PHE A 948 -6.09 17.68 15.53
C PHE A 948 -4.90 17.75 16.47
N LYS A 949 -3.72 18.10 15.95
CA LYS A 949 -2.48 18.21 16.72
C LYS A 949 -1.82 19.54 16.46
N ASN A 950 -1.56 20.31 17.52
CA ASN A 950 -0.77 21.53 17.44
C ASN A 950 0.37 21.48 18.43
N THR A 951 1.54 21.91 17.98
CA THR A 951 2.71 22.06 18.83
C THR A 951 3.31 23.45 18.64
N LEU A 952 3.39 24.21 19.73
CA LEU A 952 4.15 25.45 19.81
C LEU A 952 5.50 25.15 20.44
N PHE A 953 6.57 25.37 19.69
CA PHE A 953 7.93 25.19 20.14
C PHE A 953 8.55 26.56 20.45
N PHE A 954 9.24 26.66 21.57
CA PHE A 954 10.13 27.75 21.90
C PHE A 954 11.56 27.21 21.95
N ASN A 955 12.48 27.80 21.16
CA ASN A 955 13.88 27.36 21.06
C ASN A 955 14.05 25.92 20.56
N LYS A 956 13.25 25.50 19.57
CA LYS A 956 13.25 24.14 18.99
C LYS A 956 14.65 23.58 18.69
N THR A 957 15.51 24.39 18.07
CA THR A 957 16.87 23.99 17.62
C THR A 957 17.99 24.38 18.59
N ASN A 958 17.67 25.05 19.70
CA ASN A 958 18.70 25.52 20.63
C ASN A 958 19.35 24.36 21.40
N ALA A 959 20.68 24.35 21.52
CA ALA A 959 21.39 23.27 22.20
C ALA A 959 21.20 23.27 23.73
N VAL A 960 20.80 24.38 24.36
CA VAL A 960 20.74 24.53 25.83
C VAL A 960 19.36 24.23 26.39
N TYR A 961 18.30 24.86 25.88
CA TYR A 961 16.96 24.61 26.39
C TYR A 961 15.89 24.76 25.31
N GLY A 962 14.74 24.11 25.50
CA GLY A 962 13.57 24.24 24.64
C GLY A 962 12.30 23.86 25.38
N ILE A 963 11.18 24.44 24.98
CA ILE A 963 9.87 24.19 25.57
C ILE A 963 8.89 23.90 24.44
N ASP A 964 8.16 22.80 24.55
CA ASP A 964 7.15 22.39 23.58
C ASP A 964 5.78 22.33 24.28
N PHE A 965 4.81 23.08 23.79
CA PHE A 965 3.42 23.02 24.22
C PHE A 965 2.64 22.22 23.18
N ASN A 966 2.05 21.10 23.58
CA ASN A 966 1.32 20.17 22.73
C ASN A 966 -0.16 20.17 23.06
N TYR A 967 -1.00 20.23 22.03
CA TYR A 967 -2.42 19.94 22.11
C TYR A 967 -2.73 18.86 21.09
N GLN A 968 -3.40 17.79 21.52
CA GLN A 968 -3.86 16.72 20.65
C GLN A 968 -5.29 16.35 20.99
N GLN A 969 -6.13 16.25 19.97
CA GLN A 969 -7.47 15.72 20.07
C GLN A 969 -7.67 14.67 18.97
N SER A 970 -8.22 13.51 19.34
CA SER A 970 -8.55 12.43 18.43
C SER A 970 -9.99 11.99 18.69
N ASN A 971 -10.80 11.96 17.65
CA ASN A 971 -12.18 11.48 17.70
C ASN A 971 -12.31 10.35 16.67
N ASN A 972 -12.84 9.21 17.08
CA ASN A 972 -13.10 8.07 16.21
C ASN A 972 -14.52 7.54 16.47
N LYS A 973 -15.34 7.39 15.42
CA LYS A 973 -16.67 6.75 15.46
C LYS A 973 -16.78 5.79 14.29
N ILE A 974 -17.19 4.55 14.56
CA ILE A 974 -17.33 3.49 13.56
C ILE A 974 -18.76 2.95 13.59
N LEU A 975 -19.33 2.69 12.40
CA LEU A 975 -20.60 2.00 12.22
C LEU A 975 -20.37 0.49 12.13
N LEU A 976 -20.95 -0.25 13.08
CA LEU A 976 -20.97 -1.71 13.11
C LEU A 976 -22.41 -2.21 12.87
N ILE A 977 -22.55 -3.48 12.52
CA ILE A 977 -23.89 -4.09 12.36
C ILE A 977 -24.72 -4.04 13.65
N ASN A 978 -24.05 -4.10 14.80
CA ASN A 978 -24.65 -4.04 16.13
C ASN A 978 -24.89 -2.61 16.66
N GLY A 979 -24.38 -1.56 16.00
CA GLY A 979 -24.50 -0.16 16.44
C GLY A 979 -23.22 0.65 16.29
N PHE A 980 -23.13 1.80 16.95
CA PHE A 980 -21.94 2.66 16.93
C PHE A 980 -20.98 2.39 18.10
N ASP A 981 -19.68 2.46 17.82
CA ASP A 981 -18.61 2.61 18.81
C ASP A 981 -17.90 3.95 18.62
N THR A 982 -17.74 4.73 19.69
CA THR A 982 -17.10 6.05 19.66
C THR A 982 -16.00 6.17 20.71
N ARG A 983 -14.84 6.67 20.29
CA ARG A 983 -13.66 6.94 21.11
C ARG A 983 -13.26 8.41 20.99
N LEU A 984 -12.96 9.06 22.11
CA LEU A 984 -12.41 10.40 22.16
C LEU A 984 -11.18 10.42 23.05
N TYR A 985 -10.11 11.02 22.55
CA TYR A 985 -8.86 11.24 23.28
C TYR A 985 -8.45 12.70 23.19
N LEU A 986 -8.28 13.34 24.34
CA LEU A 986 -7.80 14.71 24.47
C LEU A 986 -6.53 14.70 25.32
N LEU A 987 -5.46 15.34 24.84
CA LEU A 987 -4.20 15.51 25.56
C LEU A 987 -3.69 16.95 25.41
N LYS A 988 -3.31 17.53 26.54
CA LYS A 988 -2.60 18.82 26.65
C LYS A 988 -1.29 18.54 27.35
N GLY A 989 -0.17 18.86 26.72
CA GLY A 989 1.16 18.49 27.19
C GLY A 989 2.14 19.66 27.19
N ILE A 990 3.02 19.70 28.17
CA ILE A 990 4.17 20.60 28.22
C ILE A 990 5.42 19.73 28.34
N LYS A 991 6.38 19.94 27.44
CA LYS A 991 7.69 19.30 27.48
C LYS A 991 8.77 20.35 27.61
N VAL A 992 9.53 20.29 28.70
CA VAL A 992 10.69 21.13 28.92
C VAL A 992 11.95 20.28 28.73
N ARG A 993 12.88 20.75 27.92
CA ARG A 993 14.23 20.20 27.79
C ARG A 993 15.23 21.24 28.26
N TRP A 994 16.09 20.87 29.19
CA TRP A 994 17.20 21.70 29.65
C TRP A 994 18.49 20.88 29.72
N ASN A 995 19.41 21.16 28.80
CA ASN A 995 20.77 20.67 28.79
C ASN A 995 21.62 21.58 29.68
N ILE A 996 21.73 21.23 30.97
CA ILE A 996 22.46 22.00 32.00
C ILE A 996 23.93 22.16 31.58
N ASN A 997 24.53 21.09 31.03
CA ASN A 997 25.83 21.13 30.38
C ASN A 997 25.87 20.05 29.27
N LYS A 998 27.05 19.77 28.69
CA LYS A 998 27.19 18.77 27.61
C LYS A 998 26.91 17.32 28.06
N VAL A 999 26.88 17.07 29.36
CA VAL A 999 26.78 15.74 29.96
C VAL A 999 25.46 15.53 30.71
N LEU A 1000 24.84 16.57 31.25
CA LEU A 1000 23.63 16.46 32.06
C LEU A 1000 22.46 17.18 31.41
N SER A 1001 21.35 16.46 31.22
CA SER A 1001 20.10 16.94 30.67
C SER A 1001 18.94 16.65 31.61
N LEU A 1002 18.04 17.61 31.78
CA LEU A 1002 16.76 17.46 32.46
C LEU A 1002 15.64 17.54 31.42
N PHE A 1003 14.72 16.59 31.46
CA PHE A 1003 13.48 16.61 30.71
C PHE A 1003 12.32 16.57 31.69
N ILE A 1004 11.34 17.45 31.52
CA ILE A 1004 10.10 17.41 32.30
C ILE A 1004 8.96 17.29 31.30
N LEU A 1005 8.17 16.23 31.42
CA LEU A 1005 6.93 16.05 30.68
C LEU A 1005 5.76 16.18 31.66
N TYR A 1006 4.80 17.03 31.33
CA TYR A 1006 3.53 17.13 32.04
C TYR A 1006 2.41 16.98 31.03
N ASN A 1007 1.51 16.02 31.22
CA ASN A 1007 0.33 15.87 30.38
C ASN A 1007 -0.94 15.85 31.23
N THR A 1008 -2.02 16.39 30.69
CA THR A 1008 -3.37 16.27 31.25
C THR A 1008 -4.36 16.04 30.11
N GLY A 1009 -5.42 15.30 30.36
CA GLY A 1009 -6.29 14.87 29.29
C GLY A 1009 -7.53 14.14 29.74
N ASN A 1010 -8.25 13.63 28.73
CA ASN A 1010 -9.45 12.84 28.92
C ASN A 1010 -9.53 11.73 27.86
N LYS A 1011 -9.96 10.54 28.27
CA LYS A 1011 -10.21 9.36 27.43
C LYS A 1011 -11.66 8.93 27.60
N LYS A 1012 -12.44 8.95 26.52
CA LYS A 1012 -13.84 8.54 26.53
C LYS A 1012 -14.06 7.39 25.54
N ASN A 1013 -14.80 6.37 25.95
CA ASN A 1013 -15.31 5.31 25.09
C ASN A 1013 -16.82 5.17 25.32
N THR A 1014 -17.58 5.04 24.25
CA THR A 1014 -19.03 4.81 24.31
C THR A 1014 -19.46 3.84 23.21
N SER A 1015 -20.21 2.81 23.59
CA SER A 1015 -20.77 1.77 22.73
C SER A 1015 -22.30 1.71 22.88
N GLU A 1016 -23.00 1.49 21.77
CA GLU A 1016 -24.46 1.31 21.78
C GLU A 1016 -24.89 -0.10 22.20
N TYR A 1017 -24.04 -1.10 21.96
CA TYR A 1017 -24.34 -2.51 22.16
C TYR A 1017 -23.55 -3.15 23.31
N MET A 1018 -22.50 -2.47 23.83
CA MET A 1018 -21.67 -2.95 24.93
C MET A 1018 -21.53 -1.92 26.04
N LYS A 1019 -22.57 -1.76 26.86
CA LYS A 1019 -22.56 -0.78 27.98
C LYS A 1019 -21.46 -1.01 29.01
N THR A 1020 -20.95 -2.23 29.12
CA THR A 1020 -19.82 -2.58 30.00
C THR A 1020 -18.49 -1.95 29.57
N ARG A 1021 -18.39 -1.40 28.35
CA ARG A 1021 -17.19 -0.74 27.82
C ARG A 1021 -17.25 0.79 27.86
N ASP A 1022 -18.34 1.36 28.37
CA ASP A 1022 -18.52 2.82 28.43
C ASP A 1022 -17.71 3.43 29.58
N TYR A 1023 -16.84 4.42 29.29
CA TYR A 1023 -16.06 5.13 30.31
C TYR A 1023 -15.69 6.56 29.89
N ASN A 1024 -15.37 7.40 30.89
CA ASN A 1024 -14.80 8.74 30.69
C ASN A 1024 -13.73 9.01 31.76
N VAL A 1025 -12.47 8.77 31.42
CA VAL A 1025 -11.33 8.82 32.32
C VAL A 1025 -10.55 10.11 32.11
N SER A 1026 -10.64 11.03 33.07
CA SER A 1026 -9.76 12.18 33.15
C SER A 1026 -8.42 11.75 33.74
N PHE A 1027 -7.32 12.32 33.25
CA PHE A 1027 -5.99 11.99 33.77
C PHE A 1027 -5.06 13.19 33.80
N PHE A 1028 -4.07 13.12 34.69
CA PHE A 1028 -2.86 13.91 34.58
C PHE A 1028 -1.64 13.05 34.91
N GLU A 1029 -0.52 13.41 34.29
CA GLU A 1029 0.76 12.76 34.50
C GLU A 1029 1.90 13.77 34.50
N ILE A 1030 2.89 13.53 35.36
CA ILE A 1030 4.13 14.30 35.40
C ILE A 1030 5.32 13.34 35.44
N GLU A 1031 6.29 13.57 34.57
CA GLU A 1031 7.46 12.72 34.37
C GLU A 1031 8.74 13.55 34.24
N PRO A 1032 9.38 13.92 35.38
CA PRO A 1032 10.77 14.36 35.39
C PRO A 1032 11.72 13.21 35.04
N THR A 1033 12.63 13.48 34.11
CA THR A 1033 13.69 12.57 33.67
C THR A 1033 15.04 13.29 33.71
N ILE A 1034 16.00 12.75 34.45
CA ILE A 1034 17.39 13.20 34.46
C ILE A 1034 18.20 12.26 33.61
N SER A 1035 18.88 12.77 32.59
CA SER A 1035 19.73 12.01 31.66
C SER A 1035 21.18 12.47 31.77
N LEU A 1036 22.06 11.55 32.15
CA LEU A 1036 23.51 11.71 32.16
C LEU A 1036 24.11 11.05 30.92
N GLN A 1037 24.62 11.84 29.97
CA GLN A 1037 25.32 11.40 28.77
C GLN A 1037 26.80 11.81 28.84
N THR A 1038 27.65 10.96 29.41
CA THR A 1038 29.09 11.26 29.59
C THR A 1038 29.85 11.38 28.27
N ASN A 1039 29.43 10.64 27.24
CA ASN A 1039 29.99 10.71 25.89
C ASN A 1039 28.94 10.20 24.86
N SER A 1040 29.33 10.03 23.59
CA SER A 1040 28.44 9.49 22.55
C SER A 1040 28.10 8.00 22.73
N ARG A 1041 28.79 7.29 23.63
CA ARG A 1041 28.65 5.85 23.85
C ARG A 1041 27.74 5.52 25.03
N PHE A 1042 27.69 6.32 26.08
CA PHE A 1042 26.97 5.96 27.30
C PHE A 1042 25.98 7.05 27.71
N ARG A 1043 24.74 6.63 27.98
CA ARG A 1043 23.66 7.46 28.54
C ARG A 1043 22.93 6.68 29.61
N VAL A 1044 22.70 7.30 30.77
CA VAL A 1044 21.83 6.79 31.82
C VAL A 1044 20.74 7.82 32.08
N SER A 1045 19.49 7.39 32.06
CA SER A 1045 18.33 8.22 32.36
C SER A 1045 17.59 7.63 33.55
N VAL A 1046 17.29 8.44 34.55
CA VAL A 1046 16.40 8.09 35.67
C VAL A 1046 15.16 8.94 35.55
N PHE A 1047 13.98 8.31 35.65
CA PHE A 1047 12.71 9.01 35.58
C PHE A 1047 11.78 8.58 36.72
N PHE A 1048 10.94 9.51 37.14
CA PHE A 1048 9.83 9.26 38.04
C PHE A 1048 8.57 9.77 37.36
N LYS A 1049 7.55 8.92 37.22
CA LYS A 1049 6.26 9.24 36.62
C LYS A 1049 5.16 9.05 37.65
N TYR A 1050 4.43 10.12 37.93
CA TYR A 1050 3.19 10.07 38.71
C TYR A 1050 2.02 10.22 37.76
N THR A 1051 1.02 9.34 37.86
CA THR A 1051 -0.21 9.39 37.06
C THR A 1051 -1.43 9.23 37.96
N ASP A 1052 -2.39 10.12 37.83
CA ASP A 1052 -3.70 10.04 38.48
C ASP A 1052 -4.78 9.94 37.39
N LYS A 1053 -5.70 8.99 37.55
CA LYS A 1053 -6.81 8.73 36.63
C LYS A 1053 -8.10 8.66 37.42
N GLN A 1054 -9.16 9.30 36.92
CA GLN A 1054 -10.49 9.25 37.53
C GLN A 1054 -11.58 9.06 36.47
N ASN A 1055 -12.44 8.07 36.67
CA ASN A 1055 -13.64 7.89 35.87
C ASN A 1055 -14.75 8.83 36.35
N THR A 1056 -15.44 9.50 35.43
CA THR A 1056 -16.50 10.47 35.75
C THR A 1056 -17.91 10.00 35.40
N VAL A 1057 -18.07 8.80 34.80
CA VAL A 1057 -19.39 8.28 34.37
C VAL A 1057 -20.08 7.48 35.48
N SER A 1058 -19.31 6.70 36.25
CA SER A 1058 -19.86 5.81 37.26
C SER A 1058 -20.23 6.54 38.56
N VAL A 1059 -21.15 5.96 39.32
CA VAL A 1059 -21.50 6.42 40.67
C VAL A 1059 -20.33 6.24 41.63
N LEU A 1060 -19.50 5.21 41.42
CA LEU A 1060 -18.34 4.86 42.26
C LEU A 1060 -17.15 5.80 42.06
N LYS A 1061 -17.10 6.56 40.94
CA LYS A 1061 -15.99 7.43 40.56
C LYS A 1061 -14.64 6.72 40.71
N GLU A 1062 -14.46 5.60 40.00
CA GLU A 1062 -13.26 4.78 40.12
C GLU A 1062 -12.00 5.65 39.90
N LYS A 1063 -11.00 5.45 40.75
CA LYS A 1063 -9.78 6.25 40.80
C LYS A 1063 -8.56 5.35 40.86
N THR A 1064 -7.56 5.67 40.04
CA THR A 1064 -6.27 4.99 40.04
C THR A 1064 -5.14 6.00 40.23
N ALA A 1065 -4.17 5.67 41.09
CA ALA A 1065 -2.90 6.38 41.17
C ALA A 1065 -1.75 5.41 40.84
N LEU A 1066 -0.88 5.80 39.91
CA LEU A 1066 0.29 5.03 39.50
C LEU A 1066 1.56 5.84 39.84
N ASN A 1067 2.42 5.25 40.66
CA ASN A 1067 3.75 5.77 40.96
C ASN A 1067 4.78 4.89 40.28
N LYS A 1068 5.43 5.39 39.23
CA LYS A 1068 6.42 4.64 38.46
C LYS A 1068 7.79 5.28 38.60
N ILE A 1069 8.78 4.51 39.06
CA ILE A 1069 10.19 4.89 39.01
C ILE A 1069 10.90 3.97 38.02
N GLY A 1070 11.78 4.53 37.20
CA GLY A 1070 12.51 3.73 36.23
C GLY A 1070 13.88 4.27 35.87
N THR A 1071 14.68 3.39 35.31
CA THR A 1071 16.03 3.69 34.82
C THR A 1071 16.21 3.11 33.43
N GLU A 1072 16.73 3.92 32.51
CA GLU A 1072 17.14 3.51 31.16
C GLU A 1072 18.66 3.67 31.04
N ILE A 1073 19.36 2.59 30.71
CA ILE A 1073 20.80 2.58 30.45
C ILE A 1073 21.00 2.27 28.97
N LYS A 1074 21.65 3.17 28.24
CA LYS A 1074 21.99 2.99 26.82
C LYS A 1074 23.51 3.03 26.64
N TYR A 1075 24.05 1.95 26.07
CA TYR A 1075 25.46 1.81 25.74
C TYR A 1075 25.64 1.48 24.25
N ASN A 1076 26.10 2.46 23.47
CA ASN A 1076 26.34 2.36 22.03
C ASN A 1076 27.84 2.33 21.73
N ILE A 1077 28.26 1.36 20.94
CA ILE A 1077 29.55 1.36 20.25
C ILE A 1077 29.25 1.69 18.80
N LEU A 1078 29.78 2.82 18.32
CA LEU A 1078 29.54 3.34 16.97
C LEU A 1078 29.69 2.22 15.93
N SER A 1079 28.70 2.08 15.06
CA SER A 1079 28.55 1.08 13.99
C SER A 1079 28.65 -0.41 14.39
N LYS A 1080 28.88 -0.75 15.67
CA LYS A 1080 29.10 -2.14 16.12
C LYS A 1080 28.01 -2.69 17.03
N SER A 1081 27.59 -1.97 18.06
CA SER A 1081 26.59 -2.51 19.01
C SER A 1081 25.82 -1.44 19.77
N SER A 1082 24.62 -1.78 20.21
CA SER A 1082 23.76 -0.96 21.07
C SER A 1082 23.13 -1.88 22.12
N LEU A 1083 23.40 -1.61 23.40
CA LEU A 1083 22.72 -2.23 24.52
C LEU A 1083 21.79 -1.20 25.16
N VAL A 1084 20.52 -1.55 25.34
CA VAL A 1084 19.52 -0.74 26.04
C VAL A 1084 18.92 -1.61 27.14
N GLY A 1085 19.10 -1.20 28.40
CA GLY A 1085 18.42 -1.80 29.55
C GLY A 1085 17.41 -0.81 30.11
N ARG A 1086 16.18 -1.27 30.36
CA ARG A 1086 15.10 -0.52 30.98
C ARG A 1086 14.59 -1.30 32.17
N PHE A 1087 14.51 -0.63 33.31
CA PHE A 1087 13.91 -1.19 34.52
C PHE A 1087 12.86 -0.20 35.02
N GLY A 1088 11.70 -0.71 35.41
CA GLY A 1088 10.59 0.08 35.92
C GLY A 1088 9.92 -0.65 37.08
N PHE A 1089 9.67 0.09 38.16
CA PHE A 1089 8.82 -0.33 39.27
C PHE A 1089 7.61 0.60 39.29
N THR A 1090 6.41 0.02 39.24
CA THR A 1090 5.14 0.76 39.28
C THR A 1090 4.31 0.26 40.46
N LYS A 1091 4.01 1.16 41.39
CA LYS A 1091 3.01 0.92 42.44
C LYS A 1091 1.67 1.47 41.99
N VAL A 1092 0.69 0.59 41.86
CA VAL A 1092 -0.67 0.90 41.40
C VAL A 1092 -1.61 0.82 42.60
N ALA A 1093 -2.38 1.88 42.83
CA ALA A 1093 -3.48 1.91 43.80
C ALA A 1093 -4.79 2.12 43.04
N TYR A 1094 -5.73 1.19 43.16
CA TYR A 1094 -7.05 1.22 42.53
C TYR A 1094 -8.13 0.91 43.57
N ASN A 1095 -9.28 1.57 43.49
CA ASN A 1095 -10.34 1.51 44.50
C ASN A 1095 -11.58 0.69 44.10
N ALA A 1096 -11.54 -0.05 42.98
CA ALA A 1096 -12.68 -0.80 42.45
C ALA A 1096 -12.27 -2.19 41.91
N GLN A 1097 -13.22 -2.92 41.33
CA GLN A 1097 -13.02 -4.29 40.82
C GLN A 1097 -12.12 -4.32 39.59
N GLU A 1098 -11.11 -5.18 39.60
CA GLU A 1098 -10.10 -5.27 38.53
C GLU A 1098 -10.55 -6.01 37.27
N ASN A 1099 -11.56 -6.88 37.34
CA ASN A 1099 -12.03 -7.69 36.20
C ASN A 1099 -13.08 -6.95 35.38
N THR A 1100 -12.73 -5.77 34.87
CA THR A 1100 -13.61 -4.94 34.02
C THR A 1100 -12.84 -4.26 32.90
N SER A 1101 -13.51 -3.97 31.78
CA SER A 1101 -12.96 -3.20 30.65
C SER A 1101 -12.38 -1.84 31.11
N LEU A 1102 -13.08 -1.14 32.01
CA LEU A 1102 -12.61 0.11 32.62
C LEU A 1102 -11.30 -0.08 33.40
N ALA A 1103 -11.21 -1.11 34.24
CA ALA A 1103 -10.00 -1.39 35.01
C ALA A 1103 -8.82 -1.72 34.10
N PHE A 1104 -9.03 -2.47 33.01
CA PHE A 1104 -7.99 -2.76 32.03
C PHE A 1104 -7.37 -1.48 31.44
N GLU A 1105 -8.20 -0.51 31.05
CA GLU A 1105 -7.76 0.81 30.54
C GLU A 1105 -7.11 1.68 31.63
N MET A 1106 -7.67 1.72 32.84
CA MET A 1106 -7.16 2.56 33.94
C MET A 1106 -5.80 2.05 34.46
N LEU A 1107 -5.65 0.72 34.58
CA LEU A 1107 -4.43 0.09 35.08
C LEU A 1107 -3.36 -0.13 34.00
N GLU A 1108 -3.67 0.13 32.73
CA GLU A 1108 -2.76 -0.14 31.59
C GLU A 1108 -2.30 -1.61 31.60
N GLY A 1109 -3.24 -2.53 31.85
CA GLY A 1109 -2.97 -3.97 31.90
C GLY A 1109 -2.16 -4.44 33.12
N LEU A 1110 -1.80 -3.53 34.03
CA LEU A 1110 -1.15 -3.84 35.31
C LEU A 1110 -2.18 -4.28 36.37
N LYS A 1111 -1.70 -4.81 37.50
CA LYS A 1111 -2.53 -5.22 38.64
C LYS A 1111 -2.36 -4.27 39.83
N THR A 1112 -3.31 -4.22 40.76
CA THR A 1112 -3.16 -3.41 41.96
C THR A 1112 -2.02 -3.92 42.84
N GLY A 1113 -1.24 -2.99 43.40
CA GLY A 1113 -0.05 -3.28 44.17
C GLY A 1113 1.24 -3.06 43.36
N GLU A 1114 2.20 -3.94 43.55
CA GLU A 1114 3.54 -3.81 42.98
C GLU A 1114 3.66 -4.49 41.62
N ASN A 1115 4.18 -3.75 40.63
CA ASN A 1115 4.44 -4.26 39.30
C ASN A 1115 5.88 -3.92 38.89
N TYR A 1116 6.62 -4.91 38.45
CA TYR A 1116 7.99 -4.80 38.00
C TYR A 1116 8.05 -5.10 36.51
N LEU A 1117 8.68 -4.24 35.73
CA LEU A 1117 8.88 -4.38 34.29
C LEU A 1117 10.36 -4.18 34.00
N TRP A 1118 10.97 -5.11 33.26
CA TRP A 1118 12.33 -4.93 32.76
C TRP A 1118 12.44 -5.38 31.31
N ASN A 1119 13.21 -4.63 30.54
CA ASN A 1119 13.52 -4.96 29.16
C ASN A 1119 15.01 -4.76 28.92
N ILE A 1120 15.66 -5.73 28.29
CA ILE A 1120 17.04 -5.66 27.85
C ILE A 1120 17.06 -5.93 26.35
N SER A 1121 17.40 -4.92 25.56
CA SER A 1121 17.61 -5.05 24.12
C SER A 1121 19.10 -4.92 23.80
N TYR A 1122 19.68 -5.94 23.18
CA TYR A 1122 21.05 -5.95 22.69
C TYR A 1122 21.06 -6.13 21.17
N GLN A 1123 21.57 -5.13 20.46
CA GLN A 1123 21.79 -5.17 19.02
C GLN A 1123 23.30 -5.16 18.76
N ARG A 1124 23.79 -6.06 17.90
CA ARG A 1124 25.20 -6.13 17.50
C ARG A 1124 25.30 -6.40 16.01
N ASN A 1125 25.99 -5.53 15.29
CA ASN A 1125 26.50 -5.82 13.97
C ASN A 1125 27.74 -6.71 14.14
N ILE A 1126 27.59 -8.01 13.87
CA ILE A 1126 28.66 -9.01 13.93
C ILE A 1126 29.66 -8.77 12.79
N SER A 1127 29.14 -8.39 11.62
CA SER A 1127 29.88 -7.94 10.44
C SER A 1127 29.06 -6.88 9.69
N ASP A 1128 29.59 -6.31 8.61
CA ASP A 1128 28.86 -5.32 7.79
C ASP A 1128 27.54 -5.87 7.22
N ASN A 1129 27.45 -7.20 7.07
CA ASN A 1129 26.31 -7.89 6.46
C ASN A 1129 25.53 -8.76 7.46
N LEU A 1130 25.84 -8.70 8.77
CA LEU A 1130 25.19 -9.55 9.77
C LEU A 1130 24.93 -8.80 11.08
N GLN A 1131 23.67 -8.82 11.53
CA GLN A 1131 23.20 -8.19 12.75
C GLN A 1131 22.48 -9.21 13.64
N LEU A 1132 22.84 -9.24 14.92
CA LEU A 1132 22.17 -9.97 15.98
C LEU A 1132 21.33 -8.99 16.81
N ASN A 1133 20.07 -9.33 17.03
CA ASN A 1133 19.15 -8.63 17.92
C ASN A 1133 18.70 -9.63 19.00
N VAL A 1134 18.92 -9.29 20.26
CA VAL A 1134 18.42 -10.05 21.41
C VAL A 1134 17.53 -9.10 22.20
N ASN A 1135 16.28 -9.46 22.41
CA ASN A 1135 15.37 -8.75 23.28
C ASN A 1135 14.92 -9.69 24.39
N TYR A 1136 15.04 -9.25 25.64
CA TYR A 1136 14.52 -9.97 26.79
C TYR A 1136 13.61 -9.04 27.55
N GLU A 1137 12.38 -9.46 27.74
CA GLU A 1137 11.37 -8.77 28.51
C GLU A 1137 10.97 -9.65 29.68
N GLY A 1138 10.78 -9.04 30.84
CA GLY A 1138 10.13 -9.72 31.94
C GLY A 1138 9.26 -8.79 32.74
N ARG A 1139 8.19 -9.37 33.27
CA ARG A 1139 7.20 -8.68 34.08
C ARG A 1139 6.81 -9.51 35.29
N LYS A 1140 6.60 -8.84 36.42
CA LYS A 1140 6.05 -9.44 37.64
C LYS A 1140 4.99 -8.51 38.18
N SER A 1141 3.75 -8.96 38.17
CA SER A 1141 2.62 -8.26 38.78
C SER A 1141 2.20 -8.96 40.07
N ASN A 1142 1.47 -8.25 40.91
CA ASN A 1142 0.93 -8.82 42.15
C ASN A 1142 0.05 -10.06 41.85
N ALA A 1143 0.22 -11.13 42.63
CA ALA A 1143 -0.45 -12.43 42.47
C ALA A 1143 -0.25 -13.17 41.12
N ILE A 1144 0.65 -12.72 40.24
CA ILE A 1144 0.99 -13.40 38.99
C ILE A 1144 2.44 -13.90 39.06
N LYS A 1145 2.69 -15.13 38.58
CA LYS A 1145 4.06 -15.64 38.44
C LYS A 1145 4.87 -14.71 37.52
N THR A 1146 6.18 -14.61 37.74
CA THR A 1146 7.02 -13.80 36.87
C THR A 1146 6.96 -14.34 35.44
N ILE A 1147 6.67 -13.47 34.48
CA ILE A 1147 6.59 -13.79 33.07
C ILE A 1147 7.88 -13.33 32.39
N HIS A 1148 8.45 -14.20 31.56
CA HIS A 1148 9.71 -14.00 30.86
C HIS A 1148 9.48 -14.26 29.38
N VAL A 1149 9.92 -13.34 28.54
CA VAL A 1149 9.87 -13.44 27.08
C VAL A 1149 11.24 -13.10 26.53
N GLY A 1150 11.87 -14.06 25.86
CA GLY A 1150 13.13 -13.89 25.16
C GLY A 1150 12.92 -14.00 23.65
N THR A 1151 13.45 -13.05 22.90
CA THR A 1151 13.47 -13.06 21.44
C THR A 1151 14.91 -12.89 20.96
N VAL A 1152 15.38 -13.82 20.14
CA VAL A 1152 16.68 -13.73 19.48
C VAL A 1152 16.44 -13.72 17.98
N GLN A 1153 16.89 -12.69 17.28
CA GLN A 1153 16.81 -12.55 15.84
C GLN A 1153 18.18 -12.32 15.24
N LEU A 1154 18.54 -13.13 14.25
CA LEU A 1154 19.70 -12.91 13.39
C LEU A 1154 19.21 -12.37 12.04
N ARG A 1155 19.80 -11.27 11.59
CA ARG A 1155 19.48 -10.62 10.31
C ARG A 1155 20.74 -10.48 9.47
N ALA A 1156 20.75 -11.09 8.31
CA ALA A 1156 21.77 -10.89 7.29
C ALA A 1156 21.29 -9.81 6.30
N TYR A 1157 22.18 -8.90 5.91
CA TYR A 1157 21.95 -7.87 4.90
C TYR A 1157 22.73 -8.21 3.63
N PHE A 1158 22.10 -7.99 2.49
CA PHE A 1158 22.70 -8.08 1.17
C PHE A 1158 22.79 -6.64 0.65
N ASN A 1159 24.01 -6.21 0.33
CA ASN A 1159 24.33 -4.89 -0.22
C ASN A 1159 25.05 -5.05 -1.56
#